data_AF-A0A944AVM7-F1
#
_entry.id   AF-A0A944AVM7-F1
#
_cell.length_a   1.000
_cell.length_b   1.000
_cell.length_c   1.000
_cell.angle_alpha   90.00
_cell.angle_beta   90.00
_cell.angle_gamma   90.00
#
_symmetry.space_group_name_H-M   'P 1'
#
loop_
_entity.id
_entity.type
_entity.pdbx_description
1 polymer ?
#
loop_
_entity_poly.entity_id
_entity_poly.type
_entity_poly.pdbx_seq_one_letter_code
_entity_poly.pdbx_strand_id
1 'polypeptide(L)'
;MRFFEDRLFVWLLGFATVVCVCFADSLMAQQDDLRYPINDSTKSPLYLTSPQNITTTVEYSAEDNEYYLIKKAGDIVIERKILSFSEYQNYDLDKMIDDYWKNRSMTSKVAAASTDGGLSSLIPQLKINSELFETIFGGQTIDIRPSGNAEIKLGFLNNRNENLALSESQRSNTSLDFDMNFQVNVLAQIGTAINLNFNYNTEATFDFENEMKLKYEGKEDDIVQLLEGGNISFPLPLSLIQGTQSLFGAKTKLKFGNLTLDAVVSQQKSESSSVTVQGGAQMDEFNFKADQYDANRHFFISQYFYDNYNNAMSTLPIINSNIVITKIEVWRTNVGAAVTNNRNIVAFSDLGEAKPYGQNPSIERPGAGALPDQNLSNRLLDVVDVNSLRNINTISSYLQGMGFVSGQNYEKVESARKLSSNEYTFNPKLGFISLTTPLSADQVLAVAFRYQIVGDTATYQVGEFSDEGVSDPNTLVVKLLKSSSLNVRNPIWKLMMKNVYRIPDAYQISEEDFRLNILYQADEDGVQTGYFRDGDYQGIPLLQVFGLDRMDNQQYMYPDGVFDFVDNATTAGGTIQRDKALIFFPTVEPFGKDLRATLNNDELADKYCFDSLYTLSKSQAEQYPNQNKFYLEGRFKSSSGAEISLGSMNVPQGSVKVMAGGITLTEGTDYTVDYAMGRVRIINQGYLNSGTPITVSTEANSVFSSVTKSLFGLRANYEVNKDFTLGATLMKLHESPVTQKVNYQEEPSSNTIWGVDMNFRKEVPLITKLVDLLPFYQTKAPSYLNFSGEFAHFIPGNPKVIGKTGTAYIDDFETAKRSYDMKAVSSWSLASTPQDYNTHNPMFPETAKHLGLTYGFNRAKIAWYYIDENFYRQPPANISNDDCSLPYTRPIEEREFHPNKELTQEEMRNIREFNIAFYPSERGPYNFDTTSSYSAGLLPDGSLKDPQTRWGGIMRKLEPTDFEAANIEYIEFWMMDPFIENPQHSGGKLYFNLGEISEDILRDGRKSFENGLPTSAEVVDVDTTIWGRVPRLQSIVNAFSNDPAARQYQDIGYDGLSSEDETSFFERFLTIANAQLDQEAYDKLLQDPSGDDFMYFRSDEYDQSNAKILDRYKRYNNSEGNSSVVSDNSGYSSQSSSLPNVEDINQDNTLSEAENYYEYEIILSPENM
;
A
#
# COMPACT_ATOMS: atom_id res chain seq x y z
N MET A 1 -25.25 12.85 -34.02
CA MET A 1 -23.94 12.39 -33.58
C MET A 1 -23.53 11.10 -34.28
N ARG A 2 -24.24 9.98 -34.13
CA ARG A 2 -23.93 8.71 -34.86
C ARG A 2 -23.67 8.82 -36.37
N PHE A 3 -24.44 9.65 -37.09
CA PHE A 3 -24.28 9.82 -38.54
C PHE A 3 -22.99 10.57 -38.96
N PHE A 4 -22.38 11.31 -38.04
CA PHE A 4 -21.09 12.00 -38.24
C PHE A 4 -19.92 11.15 -37.74
N GLU A 5 -20.12 10.37 -36.66
CA GLU A 5 -19.16 9.39 -36.16
C GLU A 5 -18.93 8.26 -37.17
N ASP A 6 -19.97 7.72 -37.79
CA ASP A 6 -19.84 6.63 -38.78
C ASP A 6 -19.08 7.06 -40.05
N ARG A 7 -19.15 8.35 -40.41
CA ARG A 7 -18.40 8.88 -41.57
C ARG A 7 -16.99 9.31 -41.20
N LEU A 8 -16.74 9.78 -39.98
CA LEU A 8 -15.39 10.04 -39.49
C LEU A 8 -14.62 8.71 -39.34
N PHE A 9 -15.29 7.65 -38.90
CA PHE A 9 -14.73 6.30 -38.75
C PHE A 9 -14.39 5.67 -40.11
N VAL A 10 -15.23 5.86 -41.14
CA VAL A 10 -14.93 5.44 -42.53
C VAL A 10 -13.79 6.26 -43.16
N TRP A 11 -13.66 7.54 -42.81
CA TRP A 11 -12.52 8.38 -43.23
C TRP A 11 -11.21 8.02 -42.51
N LEU A 12 -11.28 7.67 -41.22
CA LEU A 12 -10.14 7.18 -40.42
C LEU A 12 -9.71 5.77 -40.84
N LEU A 13 -10.62 4.87 -41.17
CA LEU A 13 -10.29 3.57 -41.79
C LEU A 13 -9.68 3.76 -43.18
N GLY A 14 -10.19 4.70 -43.98
CA GLY A 14 -9.61 5.06 -45.27
C GLY A 14 -8.18 5.62 -45.15
N PHE A 15 -7.91 6.39 -44.09
CA PHE A 15 -6.58 6.95 -43.82
C PHE A 15 -5.62 5.90 -43.25
N ALA A 16 -6.08 5.04 -42.33
CA ALA A 16 -5.29 3.95 -41.76
C ALA A 16 -4.93 2.87 -42.79
N THR A 17 -5.83 2.56 -43.73
CA THR A 17 -5.55 1.59 -44.80
C THR A 17 -4.51 2.12 -45.80
N VAL A 18 -4.46 3.43 -46.03
CA VAL A 18 -3.44 4.05 -46.90
C VAL A 18 -2.09 4.17 -46.19
N VAL A 19 -2.07 4.42 -44.87
CA VAL A 19 -0.82 4.46 -44.08
C VAL A 19 -0.24 3.06 -43.85
N CYS A 20 -1.05 2.03 -43.59
CA CYS A 20 -0.56 0.64 -43.45
C CYS A 20 0.00 0.06 -44.76
N VAL A 21 -0.53 0.44 -45.92
CA VAL A 21 0.00 -0.03 -47.22
C VAL A 21 1.31 0.67 -47.61
N CYS A 22 1.61 1.84 -47.03
CA CYS A 22 2.87 2.55 -47.29
C CYS A 22 4.03 2.16 -46.33
N PHE A 23 3.74 1.48 -45.20
CA PHE A 23 4.75 1.06 -44.22
C PHE A 23 5.08 -0.45 -44.23
N ALA A 24 4.45 -1.23 -45.10
CA ALA A 24 4.67 -2.68 -45.17
C ALA A 24 5.98 -3.12 -45.89
N ASP A 25 6.74 -2.21 -46.50
CA ASP A 25 7.95 -2.54 -47.28
C ASP A 25 9.27 -2.05 -46.64
N SER A 26 9.32 -1.87 -45.32
CA SER A 26 10.58 -1.53 -44.63
C SER A 26 10.72 -2.19 -43.27
N LEU A 27 10.76 -3.52 -43.25
CA LEU A 27 11.28 -4.30 -42.12
C LEU A 27 12.38 -5.21 -42.64
N MET A 28 13.62 -4.72 -42.57
CA MET A 28 14.86 -5.48 -42.33
C MET A 28 16.00 -4.45 -42.29
N ALA A 29 16.29 -3.94 -41.09
CA ALA A 29 17.50 -3.19 -40.81
C ALA A 29 18.19 -3.86 -39.62
N GLN A 30 19.11 -4.76 -39.92
CA GLN A 30 20.10 -5.24 -38.97
C GLN A 30 21.26 -4.23 -38.92
N GLN A 31 21.78 -4.05 -37.71
CA GLN A 31 22.80 -3.11 -37.27
C GLN A 31 24.13 -3.27 -38.04
N ASP A 32 24.70 -2.15 -38.49
CA ASP A 32 25.95 -2.07 -39.26
C ASP A 32 27.01 -1.31 -38.46
N ASP A 33 28.21 -1.87 -38.32
CA ASP A 33 29.41 -1.15 -37.87
C ASP A 33 30.57 -1.51 -38.80
N LEU A 34 30.84 -0.64 -39.77
CA LEU A 34 32.02 -0.73 -40.62
C LEU A 34 33.13 0.16 -40.05
N ARG A 35 34.22 -0.50 -39.66
CA ARG A 35 35.44 0.06 -39.05
C ARG A 35 36.20 1.09 -39.92
N TYR A 36 35.77 1.37 -41.15
CA TYR A 36 36.33 2.42 -42.02
C TYR A 36 35.21 3.14 -42.79
N PRO A 37 34.98 4.45 -42.57
CA PRO A 37 34.02 5.20 -43.35
C PRO A 37 34.54 5.47 -44.77
N ILE A 38 33.80 5.04 -45.79
CA ILE A 38 34.11 5.34 -47.20
C ILE A 38 33.53 6.71 -47.52
N ASN A 39 34.41 7.66 -47.81
CA ASN A 39 34.06 9.00 -48.27
C ASN A 39 34.24 9.03 -49.81
N ASP A 40 33.16 8.96 -50.58
CA ASP A 40 33.24 8.91 -52.05
C ASP A 40 32.32 9.95 -52.72
N SER A 41 32.91 11.08 -53.09
CA SER A 41 32.28 12.15 -53.86
C SER A 41 32.46 11.99 -55.37
N THR A 42 32.67 10.78 -55.90
CA THR A 42 32.86 10.56 -57.34
C THR A 42 32.04 9.39 -57.87
N LYS A 43 31.20 9.64 -58.89
CA LYS A 43 30.48 8.60 -59.65
C LYS A 43 31.52 7.64 -60.26
N SER A 44 31.68 6.45 -59.68
CA SER A 44 32.56 5.42 -60.25
C SER A 44 32.04 4.95 -61.62
N PRO A 45 32.89 4.94 -62.69
CA PRO A 45 32.55 4.44 -64.03
C PRO A 45 32.34 2.91 -64.09
N LEU A 46 32.45 2.20 -62.95
CA LEU A 46 32.38 0.75 -62.87
C LEU A 46 30.94 0.18 -62.81
N TYR A 47 29.91 0.99 -62.55
CA TYR A 47 28.52 0.55 -62.62
C TYR A 47 27.94 0.83 -64.02
N LEU A 48 28.16 -0.08 -64.95
CA LEU A 48 27.53 -0.08 -66.27
C LEU A 48 26.02 -0.30 -66.13
N THR A 49 25.20 0.68 -66.54
CA THR A 49 23.75 0.45 -66.72
C THR A 49 23.55 -0.58 -67.82
N SER A 50 22.74 -1.62 -67.57
CA SER A 50 22.34 -2.55 -68.62
C SER A 50 21.68 -1.77 -69.77
N PRO A 51 22.08 -2.00 -71.03
CA PRO A 51 21.52 -1.27 -72.16
C PRO A 51 20.02 -1.58 -72.29
N GLN A 52 19.21 -0.56 -72.59
CA GLN A 52 17.73 -0.62 -72.56
C GLN A 52 17.13 -1.69 -73.49
N ASN A 53 17.93 -2.26 -74.39
CA ASN A 53 17.50 -3.31 -75.30
C ASN A 53 17.60 -4.73 -74.71
N ILE A 54 18.15 -4.92 -73.50
CA ILE A 54 18.22 -6.22 -72.82
C ILE A 54 17.11 -6.36 -71.78
N THR A 55 16.26 -7.37 -71.94
CA THR A 55 15.20 -7.72 -70.99
C THR A 55 15.45 -9.11 -70.40
N THR A 56 15.16 -9.30 -69.11
CA THR A 56 15.25 -10.62 -68.45
C THR A 56 13.83 -11.03 -68.04
N THR A 57 13.36 -12.17 -68.52
CA THR A 57 12.05 -12.74 -68.21
C THR A 57 12.22 -14.10 -67.54
N VAL A 58 11.42 -14.39 -66.53
CA VAL A 58 11.40 -15.69 -65.84
C VAL A 58 10.16 -16.46 -66.28
N GLU A 59 10.34 -17.69 -66.76
CA GLU A 59 9.27 -18.60 -67.16
C GLU A 59 9.32 -19.86 -66.28
N TYR A 60 8.20 -20.24 -65.68
CA TYR A 60 8.11 -21.44 -64.83
C TYR A 60 7.59 -22.64 -65.62
N SER A 61 8.25 -23.81 -65.50
CA SER A 61 7.80 -25.08 -66.07
C SER A 61 7.19 -25.97 -64.99
N ALA A 62 5.87 -26.19 -65.07
CA ALA A 62 5.15 -27.03 -64.10
C ALA A 62 5.42 -28.54 -64.27
N GLU A 63 5.91 -28.98 -65.42
CA GLU A 63 6.26 -30.40 -65.66
C GLU A 63 7.59 -30.78 -65.00
N ASP A 64 8.57 -29.86 -65.00
CA ASP A 64 9.93 -30.11 -64.50
C ASP A 64 10.21 -29.47 -63.12
N ASN A 65 9.29 -28.64 -62.60
CA ASN A 65 9.43 -27.86 -61.36
C ASN A 65 10.70 -26.97 -61.32
N GLU A 66 11.02 -26.39 -62.48
CA GLU A 66 12.20 -25.55 -62.71
C GLU A 66 11.80 -24.16 -63.26
N TYR A 67 12.64 -23.17 -62.98
CA TYR A 67 12.49 -21.79 -63.46
C TYR A 67 13.52 -21.49 -64.55
N TYR A 68 13.05 -21.01 -65.69
CA TYR A 68 13.89 -20.58 -66.81
C TYR A 68 14.07 -19.06 -66.77
N LEU A 69 15.30 -18.63 -66.48
CA LEU A 69 15.69 -17.25 -66.57
C LEU A 69 16.22 -16.96 -67.99
N ILE A 70 15.45 -16.19 -68.77
CA ILE A 70 15.72 -15.91 -70.18
C ILE A 70 16.09 -14.44 -70.34
N LYS A 71 17.30 -14.17 -70.84
CA LYS A 71 17.79 -12.82 -71.15
C LYS A 71 17.71 -12.59 -72.66
N LYS A 72 16.95 -11.60 -73.11
CA LYS A 72 16.68 -11.28 -74.52
C LYS A 72 17.24 -9.91 -74.89
N ALA A 73 17.87 -9.77 -76.06
CA ALA A 73 18.18 -8.48 -76.69
C ALA A 73 17.24 -8.30 -77.89
N GLY A 74 16.19 -7.49 -77.74
CA GLY A 74 15.06 -7.51 -78.68
C GLY A 74 14.42 -8.90 -78.73
N ASP A 75 14.34 -9.52 -79.92
CA ASP A 75 13.78 -10.86 -80.12
C ASP A 75 14.81 -12.00 -80.01
N ILE A 76 16.10 -11.68 -79.79
CA ILE A 76 17.17 -12.68 -79.74
C ILE A 76 17.44 -13.07 -78.28
N VAL A 77 17.31 -14.36 -77.97
CA VAL A 77 17.72 -14.92 -76.66
C VAL A 77 19.24 -14.96 -76.59
N ILE A 78 19.81 -14.24 -75.62
CA ILE A 78 21.25 -14.12 -75.41
C ILE A 78 21.75 -15.10 -74.34
N GLU A 79 20.90 -15.43 -73.36
CA GLU A 79 21.25 -16.30 -72.24
C GLU A 79 19.98 -17.01 -71.72
N ARG A 80 20.10 -18.30 -71.41
CA ARG A 80 19.05 -19.08 -70.73
C ARG A 80 19.68 -19.88 -69.59
N LYS A 81 19.24 -19.62 -68.36
CA LYS A 81 19.66 -20.35 -67.16
C LYS A 81 18.47 -21.11 -66.58
N ILE A 82 18.70 -22.35 -66.19
CA ILE A 82 17.71 -23.19 -65.50
C ILE A 82 18.03 -23.11 -64.01
N LEU A 83 17.01 -22.85 -63.19
CA LEU A 83 17.13 -22.74 -61.74
C LEU A 83 16.12 -23.69 -61.09
N SER A 84 16.54 -24.45 -60.08
CA SER A 84 15.62 -25.10 -59.16
C SER A 84 14.84 -24.07 -58.32
N PHE A 85 13.74 -24.47 -57.67
CA PHE A 85 12.97 -23.56 -56.82
C PHE A 85 13.82 -22.87 -55.73
N SER A 86 14.70 -23.60 -55.05
CA SER A 86 15.60 -23.04 -54.03
C SER A 86 16.63 -22.07 -54.62
N GLU A 87 17.13 -22.35 -55.83
CA GLU A 87 18.08 -21.46 -56.52
C GLU A 87 17.40 -20.21 -57.07
N TYR A 88 16.14 -20.32 -57.50
CA TYR A 88 15.33 -19.17 -57.90
C TYR A 88 14.99 -18.29 -56.70
N GLN A 89 14.64 -18.87 -55.54
CA GLN A 89 14.44 -18.10 -54.31
C GLN A 89 15.69 -17.32 -53.91
N ASN A 90 16.87 -17.97 -53.93
CA ASN A 90 18.13 -17.28 -53.64
C ASN A 90 18.43 -16.18 -54.68
N TYR A 91 18.20 -16.44 -55.96
CA TYR A 91 18.38 -15.44 -57.03
C TYR A 91 17.46 -14.23 -56.86
N ASP A 92 16.18 -14.45 -56.52
CA ASP A 92 15.21 -13.38 -56.33
C ASP A 92 15.54 -12.56 -55.07
N LEU A 93 16.00 -13.23 -54.01
CA LEU A 93 16.45 -12.61 -52.77
C LEU A 93 17.71 -11.75 -52.98
N ASP A 94 18.72 -12.27 -53.69
CA ASP A 94 19.92 -11.51 -54.07
C ASP A 94 19.57 -10.30 -54.94
N LYS A 95 18.66 -10.48 -55.91
CA LYS A 95 18.19 -9.39 -56.77
C LYS A 95 17.42 -8.33 -55.98
N MET A 96 16.56 -8.74 -55.05
CA MET A 96 15.86 -7.82 -54.15
C MET A 96 16.84 -7.02 -53.29
N ILE A 97 17.87 -7.67 -52.74
CA ILE A 97 18.93 -7.00 -51.98
C ILE A 97 19.66 -5.98 -52.86
N ASP A 98 20.05 -6.37 -54.08
CA ASP A 98 20.72 -5.48 -55.03
C ASP A 98 19.82 -4.29 -55.44
N ASP A 99 18.56 -4.54 -55.80
CA ASP A 99 17.59 -3.50 -56.16
C ASP A 99 17.29 -2.58 -54.97
N TYR A 100 17.23 -3.13 -53.75
CA TYR A 100 17.10 -2.36 -52.51
C TYR A 100 18.30 -1.43 -52.29
N TRP A 101 19.54 -1.93 -52.38
CA TRP A 101 20.74 -1.10 -52.23
C TRP A 101 20.88 -0.08 -53.35
N LYS A 102 20.49 -0.44 -54.58
CA LYS A 102 20.48 0.45 -55.73
C LYS A 102 19.45 1.56 -55.57
N ASN A 103 18.23 1.24 -55.15
CA ASN A 103 17.19 2.23 -54.81
C ASN A 103 17.64 3.11 -53.65
N ARG A 104 18.14 2.53 -52.55
CA ARG A 104 18.66 3.28 -51.39
C ARG A 104 19.83 4.21 -51.76
N SER A 105 20.72 3.80 -52.68
CA SER A 105 21.79 4.65 -53.22
C SER A 105 21.29 5.75 -54.17
N MET A 106 20.15 5.53 -54.84
CA MET A 106 19.49 6.55 -55.64
C MET A 106 18.72 7.54 -54.74
N THR A 107 18.11 7.06 -53.65
CA THR A 107 17.50 7.90 -52.61
C THR A 107 18.54 8.73 -51.87
N SER A 108 19.76 8.20 -51.63
CA SER A 108 20.87 8.97 -51.07
C SER A 108 21.47 10.01 -52.04
N LYS A 109 21.37 9.81 -53.35
CA LYS A 109 21.70 10.84 -54.36
C LYS A 109 20.72 12.02 -54.38
N VAL A 110 19.46 11.82 -53.97
CA VAL A 110 18.50 12.92 -53.76
C VAL A 110 18.84 13.68 -52.47
N ALA A 111 19.38 13.00 -51.46
CA ALA A 111 19.84 13.62 -50.22
C ALA A 111 21.16 14.43 -50.36
N ALA A 112 22.06 14.06 -51.28
CA ALA A 112 23.39 14.68 -51.41
C ALA A 112 23.46 15.91 -52.35
N ALA A 113 22.37 16.31 -53.01
CA ALA A 113 22.35 17.44 -53.96
C ALA A 113 21.92 18.79 -53.36
N SER A 114 21.65 18.88 -52.06
CA SER A 114 21.35 20.14 -51.38
C SER A 114 22.48 20.52 -50.43
N THR A 115 23.27 21.52 -50.83
CA THR A 115 24.37 22.09 -50.04
C THR A 115 23.86 23.15 -49.06
N ASP A 116 22.72 22.87 -48.41
CA ASP A 116 22.17 23.72 -47.35
C ASP A 116 21.47 22.79 -46.35
N GLY A 117 21.95 22.78 -45.11
CA GLY A 117 21.68 21.77 -44.08
C GLY A 117 20.26 21.80 -43.51
N GLY A 118 19.25 21.54 -44.34
CA GLY A 118 17.88 21.29 -43.92
C GLY A 118 17.35 20.02 -44.59
N LEU A 119 16.83 19.09 -43.79
CA LEU A 119 15.98 17.98 -44.21
C LEU A 119 14.70 18.51 -44.88
N SER A 120 14.82 19.08 -46.08
CA SER A 120 13.68 19.52 -46.87
C SER A 120 12.99 18.29 -47.47
N SER A 121 11.87 17.93 -46.83
CA SER A 121 10.70 17.32 -47.48
C SER A 121 10.88 15.89 -48.03
N LEU A 122 10.84 14.88 -47.15
CA LEU A 122 10.53 13.49 -47.50
C LEU A 122 9.12 13.31 -48.11
N ILE A 123 8.22 14.30 -47.99
CA ILE A 123 6.86 14.31 -48.55
C ILE A 123 6.74 15.53 -49.49
N PRO A 124 6.71 15.36 -50.83
CA PRO A 124 6.62 16.48 -51.76
C PRO A 124 5.37 17.33 -51.47
N GLN A 125 5.52 18.66 -51.46
CA GLN A 125 4.42 19.61 -51.25
C GLN A 125 3.27 19.30 -52.21
N LEU A 126 2.14 18.85 -51.65
CA LEU A 126 0.97 18.51 -52.43
C LEU A 126 0.32 19.80 -52.92
N LYS A 127 0.31 20.01 -54.24
CA LYS A 127 -0.32 21.16 -54.88
C LYS A 127 -1.70 20.77 -55.40
N ILE A 128 -2.74 21.37 -54.83
CA ILE A 128 -4.12 21.17 -55.29
C ILE A 128 -4.46 22.31 -56.25
N ASN A 129 -4.55 21.99 -57.54
CA ASN A 129 -4.87 22.97 -58.57
C ASN A 129 -6.39 23.20 -58.64
N SER A 130 -6.90 24.06 -57.76
CA SER A 130 -8.31 24.44 -57.71
C SER A 130 -8.46 25.88 -57.24
N GLU A 131 -9.17 26.70 -58.04
CA GLU A 131 -9.48 28.10 -57.70
C GLU A 131 -10.33 28.20 -56.42
N LEU A 132 -11.22 27.24 -56.18
CA LEU A 132 -12.02 27.16 -54.95
C LEU A 132 -11.14 26.89 -53.73
N PHE A 133 -10.14 26.02 -53.88
CA PHE A 133 -9.19 25.70 -52.81
C PHE A 133 -8.32 26.91 -52.45
N GLU A 134 -7.80 27.60 -53.46
CA GLU A 134 -7.00 28.82 -53.27
C GLU A 134 -7.81 29.96 -52.63
N THR A 135 -9.09 30.09 -52.99
CA THR A 135 -9.98 31.12 -52.43
C THR A 135 -10.28 30.88 -50.94
N ILE A 136 -10.49 29.62 -50.54
CA ILE A 136 -10.86 29.25 -49.16
C ILE A 136 -9.62 29.17 -48.25
N PHE A 137 -8.50 28.64 -48.75
CA PHE A 137 -7.30 28.36 -47.94
C PHE A 137 -6.15 29.34 -48.17
N GLY A 138 -6.31 30.31 -49.07
CA GLY A 138 -5.33 31.36 -49.34
C GLY A 138 -4.02 30.86 -49.95
N GLY A 139 -4.02 29.66 -50.52
CA GLY A 139 -2.88 29.04 -51.21
C GLY A 139 -3.20 27.63 -51.69
N GLN A 140 -2.43 27.12 -52.65
CA GLN A 140 -2.64 25.79 -53.26
C GLN A 140 -1.74 24.70 -52.67
N THR A 141 -0.87 25.04 -51.72
CA THR A 141 0.16 24.15 -51.18
C THR A 141 -0.28 23.55 -49.85
N ILE A 142 -0.13 22.23 -49.72
CA ILE A 142 -0.19 21.53 -48.44
C ILE A 142 1.24 21.14 -48.05
N ASP A 143 1.73 21.69 -46.95
CA ASP A 143 3.05 21.40 -46.37
C ASP A 143 2.82 20.59 -45.08
N ILE A 144 3.29 19.33 -45.04
CA ILE A 144 3.16 18.44 -43.88
C ILE A 144 4.57 18.03 -43.46
N ARG A 145 4.91 18.34 -42.21
CA ARG A 145 6.22 18.11 -41.61
C ARG A 145 6.06 17.21 -40.38
N PRO A 146 6.04 15.88 -40.57
CA PRO A 146 6.10 14.95 -39.46
C PRO A 146 7.54 14.88 -38.91
N SER A 147 7.67 14.73 -37.61
CA SER A 147 8.93 14.60 -36.87
C SER A 147 8.70 13.70 -35.66
N GLY A 148 9.75 13.03 -35.18
CA GLY A 148 9.69 12.11 -34.03
C GLY A 148 10.08 10.67 -34.39
N ASN A 149 9.78 9.73 -33.49
CA ASN A 149 10.09 8.30 -33.61
C ASN A 149 8.83 7.45 -33.40
N ALA A 150 8.84 6.28 -34.03
CA ALA A 150 7.79 5.29 -33.92
C ALA A 150 8.48 3.92 -33.78
N GLU A 151 8.34 3.30 -32.63
CA GLU A 151 8.88 1.97 -32.33
C GLU A 151 7.72 1.03 -32.00
N ILE A 152 7.74 -0.16 -32.58
CA ILE A 152 6.81 -1.25 -32.28
C ILE A 152 7.67 -2.45 -31.90
N LYS A 153 7.48 -2.95 -30.68
CA LYS A 153 8.14 -4.16 -30.19
C LYS A 153 7.10 -5.28 -30.19
N LEU A 154 7.42 -6.34 -30.92
CA LEU A 154 6.66 -7.57 -30.99
C LEU A 154 7.56 -8.70 -30.49
N GLY A 155 7.21 -9.28 -29.34
CA GLY A 155 7.94 -10.36 -28.71
C GLY A 155 7.01 -11.49 -28.26
N PHE A 156 7.58 -12.66 -28.03
CA PHE A 156 6.94 -13.71 -27.25
C PHE A 156 7.68 -13.80 -25.92
N LEU A 157 6.99 -13.51 -24.83
CA LEU A 157 7.53 -13.65 -23.49
C LEU A 157 7.08 -15.00 -22.93
N ASN A 158 8.02 -15.89 -22.69
CA ASN A 158 7.76 -17.10 -21.91
C ASN A 158 8.36 -16.90 -20.51
N ASN A 159 7.50 -16.74 -19.51
CA ASN A 159 7.92 -16.69 -18.12
C ASN A 159 7.74 -18.07 -17.49
N ARG A 160 8.86 -18.70 -17.14
CA ARG A 160 8.88 -19.97 -16.40
C ARG A 160 9.29 -19.70 -14.95
N ASN A 161 8.34 -19.89 -14.04
CA ASN A 161 8.58 -19.85 -12.62
C ASN A 161 8.70 -21.27 -12.09
N GLU A 162 9.85 -21.61 -11.51
CA GLU A 162 10.08 -22.90 -10.87
C GLU A 162 9.52 -22.94 -9.44
N ASN A 163 8.76 -21.94 -9.00
CA ASN A 163 8.06 -21.99 -7.72
C ASN A 163 7.06 -23.16 -7.71
N LEU A 164 7.38 -24.15 -6.88
CA LEU A 164 6.68 -25.42 -6.83
C LEU A 164 5.32 -25.34 -6.09
N ALA A 165 5.06 -24.24 -5.37
CA ALA A 165 3.74 -23.96 -4.81
C ALA A 165 2.68 -23.59 -5.88
N LEU A 166 3.10 -23.23 -7.09
CA LEU A 166 2.20 -23.04 -8.22
C LEU A 166 1.90 -24.39 -8.88
N SER A 167 0.68 -24.57 -9.38
CA SER A 167 0.35 -25.75 -10.19
C SER A 167 1.19 -25.77 -11.46
N GLU A 168 1.49 -26.96 -11.98
CA GLU A 168 2.40 -27.15 -13.11
C GLU A 168 2.00 -26.32 -14.35
N SER A 169 0.70 -26.23 -14.63
CA SER A 169 0.17 -25.42 -15.73
C SER A 169 0.34 -23.91 -15.53
N GLN A 170 0.51 -23.46 -14.29
CA GLN A 170 0.74 -22.05 -13.92
C GLN A 170 2.22 -21.69 -13.83
N ARG A 171 3.13 -22.68 -13.85
CA ARG A 171 4.59 -22.47 -13.77
C ARG A 171 5.21 -21.97 -15.08
N SER A 172 4.56 -22.14 -16.23
CA SER A 172 5.04 -21.61 -17.52
C SER A 172 3.92 -20.86 -18.21
N ASN A 173 4.03 -19.54 -18.29
CA ASN A 173 3.08 -18.71 -19.02
C ASN A 173 3.77 -18.10 -20.24
N THR A 174 3.20 -18.33 -21.42
CA THR A 174 3.66 -17.72 -22.67
C THR A 174 2.63 -16.69 -23.12
N SER A 175 3.02 -15.43 -23.13
CA SER A 175 2.20 -14.32 -23.61
C SER A 175 2.83 -13.64 -24.82
N LEU A 176 2.00 -13.09 -25.69
CA LEU A 176 2.45 -12.16 -26.71
C LEU A 176 2.76 -10.83 -26.02
N ASP A 177 3.99 -10.36 -26.16
CA ASP A 177 4.44 -9.05 -25.69
C ASP A 177 4.37 -8.06 -26.84
N PHE A 178 3.48 -7.08 -26.74
CA PHE A 178 3.26 -6.07 -27.77
C PHE A 178 3.30 -4.69 -27.14
N ASP A 179 4.35 -3.93 -27.47
CA ASP A 179 4.60 -2.59 -26.97
C ASP A 179 4.74 -1.61 -28.14
N MET A 180 4.13 -0.43 -28.00
CA MET A 180 4.11 0.63 -29.02
C MET A 180 4.58 1.93 -28.40
N ASN A 181 5.76 2.39 -28.82
CA ASN A 181 6.33 3.69 -28.46
C ASN A 181 6.27 4.64 -29.66
N PHE A 182 5.19 5.43 -29.74
CA PHE A 182 5.03 6.48 -30.74
C PHE A 182 5.26 7.84 -30.07
N GLN A 183 6.26 8.59 -30.53
CA GLN A 183 6.42 10.01 -30.24
C GLN A 183 6.40 10.76 -31.57
N VAL A 184 5.23 11.26 -31.94
CA VAL A 184 4.96 11.84 -33.25
C VAL A 184 4.51 13.28 -33.11
N ASN A 185 5.26 14.19 -33.71
CA ASN A 185 4.91 15.60 -33.86
C ASN A 185 4.72 15.92 -35.35
N VAL A 186 3.52 16.33 -35.72
CA VAL A 186 3.14 16.71 -37.08
C VAL A 186 2.73 18.19 -37.11
N LEU A 187 3.48 18.97 -37.86
CA LEU A 187 3.11 20.33 -38.25
C LEU A 187 2.62 20.31 -39.70
N ALA A 188 1.35 20.64 -39.92
CA ALA A 188 0.80 20.75 -41.25
C ALA A 188 0.20 22.14 -41.51
N GLN A 189 0.58 22.74 -42.62
CA GLN A 189 0.06 24.01 -43.09
C GLN A 189 -0.64 23.80 -44.44
N ILE A 190 -1.93 24.12 -44.50
CA ILE A 190 -2.73 24.02 -45.72
C ILE A 190 -3.01 25.45 -46.22
N GLY A 191 -2.35 25.81 -47.31
CA GLY A 191 -2.35 27.18 -47.85
C GLY A 191 -1.74 28.18 -46.87
N THR A 192 -2.43 29.31 -46.67
CA THR A 192 -2.09 30.31 -45.64
C THR A 192 -3.12 30.36 -44.50
N ALA A 193 -4.27 29.71 -44.65
CA ALA A 193 -5.39 29.84 -43.71
C ALA A 193 -5.46 28.74 -42.64
N ILE A 194 -5.00 27.51 -42.91
CA ILE A 194 -5.10 26.39 -41.94
C ILE A 194 -3.72 25.97 -41.44
N ASN A 195 -3.62 25.86 -40.12
CA ASN A 195 -2.51 25.27 -39.39
C ASN A 195 -3.01 24.12 -38.52
N LEU A 196 -2.39 22.95 -38.64
CA LEU A 196 -2.60 21.79 -37.78
C LEU A 196 -1.29 21.50 -37.05
N ASN A 197 -1.36 21.48 -35.72
CA ASN A 197 -0.30 21.02 -34.86
C ASN A 197 -0.80 19.76 -34.13
N PHE A 198 -0.12 18.64 -34.30
CA PHE A 198 -0.47 17.38 -33.65
C PHE A 198 0.77 16.81 -32.97
N ASN A 199 0.71 16.65 -31.66
CA ASN A 199 1.74 16.05 -30.84
C ASN A 199 1.12 14.87 -30.10
N TYR A 200 1.70 13.69 -30.27
CA TYR A 200 1.21 12.46 -29.68
C TYR A 200 2.37 11.59 -29.20
N ASN A 201 2.39 11.30 -27.92
CA ASN A 201 3.37 10.47 -27.24
C ASN A 201 2.64 9.37 -26.46
N THR A 202 2.90 8.10 -26.78
CA THR A 202 2.32 6.96 -26.04
C THR A 202 2.97 6.73 -24.68
N GLU A 203 4.19 7.24 -24.47
CA GLU A 203 4.88 7.26 -23.17
C GLU A 203 4.63 8.55 -22.38
N ALA A 204 3.72 9.42 -22.85
CA ALA A 204 3.32 10.59 -22.08
C ALA A 204 2.78 10.14 -20.72
N THR A 205 3.37 10.68 -19.64
CA THR A 205 2.86 10.40 -18.29
C THR A 205 1.48 11.03 -18.09
N PHE A 206 1.15 12.07 -18.87
CA PHE A 206 -0.11 12.79 -18.78
C PHE A 206 -0.78 13.03 -20.13
N ASP A 207 -2.09 12.83 -20.19
CA ASP A 207 -2.93 13.02 -21.39
C ASP A 207 -2.91 14.44 -21.98
N PHE A 208 -2.50 15.46 -21.22
CA PHE A 208 -2.42 16.83 -21.72
C PHE A 208 -1.15 17.10 -22.55
N GLU A 209 -0.12 16.25 -22.45
CA GLU A 209 1.06 16.34 -23.30
C GLU A 209 0.73 15.97 -24.75
N ASN A 210 -0.34 15.19 -24.92
CA ASN A 210 -0.95 14.88 -26.21
C ASN A 210 -1.83 16.06 -26.66
N GLU A 211 -1.28 16.88 -27.54
CA GLU A 211 -1.93 18.08 -28.05
C GLU A 211 -2.34 17.91 -29.52
N MET A 212 -3.58 18.28 -29.83
CA MET A 212 -4.03 18.44 -31.20
C MET A 212 -4.65 19.82 -31.34
N LYS A 213 -4.07 20.70 -32.14
CA LYS A 213 -4.62 22.04 -32.40
C LYS A 213 -4.76 22.27 -33.89
N LEU A 214 -6.01 22.31 -34.35
CA LEU A 214 -6.39 22.78 -35.67
C LEU A 214 -6.80 24.25 -35.56
N LYS A 215 -6.24 25.12 -36.41
CA LYS A 215 -6.53 26.55 -36.44
C LYS A 215 -6.77 27.00 -37.87
N TYR A 216 -7.93 27.58 -38.13
CA TYR A 216 -8.26 28.29 -39.36
C TYR A 216 -8.37 29.79 -39.08
N GLU A 217 -7.63 30.61 -39.83
CA GLU A 217 -7.69 32.07 -39.78
C GLU A 217 -8.27 32.61 -41.09
N GLY A 218 -9.39 33.33 -40.97
CA GLY A 218 -9.99 34.06 -42.09
C GLY A 218 -9.26 35.38 -42.37
N LYS A 219 -9.54 35.99 -43.52
CA LYS A 219 -9.06 37.34 -43.86
C LYS A 219 -9.82 38.40 -43.06
N GLU A 220 -9.31 39.62 -43.06
CA GLU A 220 -9.91 40.75 -42.32
C GLU A 220 -11.40 40.98 -42.65
N ASP A 221 -11.78 40.77 -43.93
CA ASP A 221 -13.13 40.95 -44.45
C ASP A 221 -14.05 39.72 -44.26
N ASP A 222 -13.55 38.58 -43.77
CA ASP A 222 -14.34 37.36 -43.63
C ASP A 222 -15.20 37.38 -42.35
N ILE A 223 -16.42 36.83 -42.42
CA ILE A 223 -17.29 36.72 -41.23
C ILE A 223 -16.66 35.78 -40.19
N VAL A 224 -16.10 34.66 -40.64
CA VAL A 224 -15.40 33.70 -39.78
C VAL A 224 -13.95 34.17 -39.65
N GLN A 225 -13.62 34.74 -38.50
CA GLN A 225 -12.27 35.24 -38.24
C GLN A 225 -11.36 34.11 -37.73
N LEU A 226 -11.90 33.22 -36.91
CA LEU A 226 -11.15 32.11 -36.32
C LEU A 226 -12.04 30.88 -36.16
N LEU A 227 -11.50 29.70 -36.49
CA LEU A 227 -12.05 28.41 -36.09
C LEU A 227 -10.91 27.56 -35.53
N GLU A 228 -11.01 27.20 -34.26
CA GLU A 228 -10.07 26.32 -33.56
C GLU A 228 -10.73 24.98 -33.22
N GLY A 229 -9.97 23.89 -33.31
CA GLY A 229 -10.40 22.54 -32.96
C GLY A 229 -9.31 21.76 -32.21
N GLY A 230 -9.71 20.89 -31.28
CA GLY A 230 -8.83 20.17 -30.37
C GLY A 230 -8.48 21.02 -29.14
N ASN A 231 -7.20 21.17 -28.78
CA ASN A 231 -6.75 22.00 -27.66
C ASN A 231 -6.97 23.49 -27.97
N ILE A 232 -7.90 24.10 -27.25
CA ILE A 232 -8.33 25.50 -27.41
C ILE A 232 -8.27 26.22 -26.06
N SER A 233 -8.24 27.56 -26.11
CA SER A 233 -8.38 28.41 -24.93
C SER A 233 -9.52 29.41 -25.12
N PHE A 234 -10.23 29.72 -24.04
CA PHE A 234 -11.32 30.69 -24.01
C PHE A 234 -11.10 31.75 -22.92
N PRO A 235 -10.00 32.54 -22.98
CA PRO A 235 -9.78 33.63 -22.04
C PRO A 235 -10.88 34.70 -22.17
N LEU A 236 -11.39 35.15 -21.03
CA LEU A 236 -12.35 36.25 -20.95
C LEU A 236 -11.70 37.46 -20.25
N PRO A 237 -11.84 38.69 -20.78
CA PRO A 237 -11.31 39.90 -20.17
C PRO A 237 -12.20 40.43 -19.04
N LEU A 238 -12.75 39.54 -18.21
CA LEU A 238 -13.64 39.88 -17.10
C LEU A 238 -13.05 39.45 -15.77
N SER A 239 -13.42 40.19 -14.73
CA SER A 239 -13.09 39.84 -13.34
C SER A 239 -14.09 38.84 -12.74
N LEU A 240 -15.39 39.01 -13.03
CA LEU A 240 -16.46 38.20 -12.44
C LEU A 240 -16.74 36.87 -13.17
N ILE A 241 -16.53 36.81 -14.49
CA ILE A 241 -16.71 35.58 -15.29
C ILE A 241 -15.37 35.22 -15.91
N GLN A 242 -14.67 34.29 -15.28
CA GLN A 242 -13.35 33.87 -15.75
C GLN A 242 -13.48 32.78 -16.82
N GLY A 243 -12.70 32.93 -17.89
CA GLY A 243 -12.62 31.95 -18.96
C GLY A 243 -11.52 30.91 -18.72
N THR A 244 -11.70 29.71 -19.24
CA THR A 244 -10.81 28.55 -19.07
C THR A 244 -9.70 28.53 -20.12
N GLN A 245 -8.46 28.19 -19.73
CA GLN A 245 -7.32 28.15 -20.65
C GLN A 245 -7.10 26.79 -21.31
N SER A 246 -7.37 25.69 -20.60
CA SER A 246 -7.11 24.33 -21.08
C SER A 246 -8.42 23.58 -21.41
N LEU A 247 -8.81 23.61 -22.68
CA LEU A 247 -10.04 23.00 -23.17
C LEU A 247 -9.75 22.09 -24.37
N PHE A 248 -10.46 20.98 -24.50
CA PHE A 248 -10.45 20.15 -25.71
C PHE A 248 -11.83 20.22 -26.39
N GLY A 249 -11.93 20.83 -27.56
CA GLY A 249 -13.20 21.01 -28.27
C GLY A 249 -13.10 21.88 -29.51
N ALA A 250 -14.15 22.65 -29.77
CA ALA A 250 -14.21 23.59 -30.89
C ALA A 250 -14.51 25.01 -30.40
N LYS A 251 -13.84 26.00 -30.98
CA LYS A 251 -14.08 27.41 -30.76
C LYS A 251 -14.18 28.15 -32.09
N THR A 252 -15.09 29.10 -32.17
CA THR A 252 -15.24 29.97 -33.33
C THR A 252 -15.36 31.42 -32.92
N LYS A 253 -14.78 32.31 -33.73
CA LYS A 253 -14.89 33.76 -33.62
C LYS A 253 -15.50 34.31 -34.90
N LEU A 254 -16.65 34.93 -34.77
CA LEU A 254 -17.41 35.53 -35.87
C LEU A 254 -17.42 37.04 -35.72
N LYS A 255 -17.19 37.80 -36.80
CA LYS A 255 -17.24 39.26 -36.80
C LYS A 255 -18.32 39.76 -37.75
N PHE A 256 -19.34 40.40 -37.20
CA PHE A 256 -20.44 41.03 -37.92
C PHE A 256 -20.35 42.56 -37.75
N GLY A 257 -19.53 43.20 -38.58
CA GLY A 257 -19.23 44.63 -38.45
C GLY A 257 -18.54 44.94 -37.11
N ASN A 258 -19.23 45.66 -36.23
CA ASN A 258 -18.74 46.01 -34.88
C ASN A 258 -19.09 44.97 -33.81
N LEU A 259 -19.84 43.92 -34.14
CA LEU A 259 -20.18 42.83 -33.23
C LEU A 259 -19.21 41.66 -33.45
N THR A 260 -18.50 41.27 -32.40
CA THR A 260 -17.70 40.05 -32.36
C THR A 260 -18.42 39.02 -31.50
N LEU A 261 -18.63 37.81 -32.03
CA LEU A 261 -19.26 36.70 -31.34
C LEU A 261 -18.25 35.55 -31.23
N ASP A 262 -17.86 35.22 -30.00
CA ASP A 262 -17.02 34.07 -29.69
C ASP A 262 -17.90 32.96 -29.12
N ALA A 263 -17.79 31.74 -29.64
CA ALA A 263 -18.50 30.57 -29.14
C ALA A 263 -17.54 29.41 -28.93
N VAL A 264 -17.71 28.68 -27.82
CA VAL A 264 -16.91 27.50 -27.46
C VAL A 264 -17.80 26.35 -27.02
N VAL A 265 -17.49 25.15 -27.50
CA VAL A 265 -18.06 23.88 -27.06
C VAL A 265 -16.89 22.94 -26.82
N SER A 266 -16.67 22.55 -25.58
CA SER A 266 -15.48 21.79 -25.21
C SER A 266 -15.68 20.91 -24.00
N GLN A 267 -14.74 19.99 -23.81
CA GLN A 267 -14.48 19.34 -22.55
C GLN A 267 -13.37 20.12 -21.84
N GLN A 268 -13.62 20.50 -20.59
CA GLN A 268 -12.63 21.11 -19.71
C GLN A 268 -11.75 20.01 -19.11
N LYS A 269 -10.44 20.12 -19.32
CA LYS A 269 -9.43 19.17 -18.80
C LYS A 269 -8.72 19.66 -17.54
N SER A 270 -9.09 20.86 -17.08
CA SER A 270 -8.43 21.55 -15.98
C SER A 270 -9.37 21.88 -14.82
N GLU A 271 -8.77 22.09 -13.66
CA GLU A 271 -9.41 22.50 -12.43
C GLU A 271 -8.71 23.74 -11.87
N SER A 272 -9.48 24.68 -11.35
CA SER A 272 -8.96 25.89 -10.73
C SER A 272 -8.70 25.63 -9.25
N SER A 273 -7.49 25.89 -8.78
CA SER A 273 -7.11 25.88 -7.36
C SER A 273 -6.73 27.29 -6.93
N SER A 274 -6.94 27.64 -5.65
CA SER A 274 -6.45 28.90 -5.10
C SER A 274 -5.87 28.70 -3.71
N VAL A 275 -4.66 29.22 -3.49
CA VAL A 275 -3.94 29.19 -2.22
C VAL A 275 -3.77 30.62 -1.74
N THR A 276 -4.12 30.91 -0.48
CA THR A 276 -3.87 32.24 0.11
C THR A 276 -2.80 32.14 1.18
N VAL A 277 -1.80 33.02 1.10
CA VAL A 277 -0.62 33.04 1.97
C VAL A 277 -0.45 34.41 2.58
N GLN A 278 -0.06 34.47 3.86
CA GLN A 278 0.18 35.74 4.56
C GLN A 278 1.56 35.71 5.24
N GLY A 279 2.41 36.70 4.95
CA GLY A 279 3.74 36.80 5.56
C GLY A 279 4.80 35.86 4.97
N GLY A 280 4.62 35.39 3.73
CA GLY A 280 5.67 34.72 2.96
C GLY A 280 5.83 33.22 3.11
N ALA A 281 5.11 32.56 4.01
CA ALA A 281 5.03 31.11 4.10
C ALA A 281 3.56 30.68 4.27
N GLN A 282 3.19 29.57 3.63
CA GLN A 282 1.84 29.00 3.73
C GLN A 282 1.54 28.69 5.20
N MET A 283 0.39 29.19 5.69
CA MET A 283 -0.15 28.80 6.98
C MET A 283 -1.11 27.65 6.74
N ASP A 284 -0.81 26.52 7.31
CA ASP A 284 -1.69 25.35 7.28
C ASP A 284 -2.47 25.27 8.58
N GLU A 285 -3.78 25.09 8.47
CA GLU A 285 -4.67 24.90 9.62
C GLU A 285 -4.82 23.41 9.91
N PHE A 286 -4.95 23.06 11.19
CA PHE A 286 -5.23 21.69 11.63
C PHE A 286 -6.38 21.69 12.61
N ASN A 287 -7.19 20.64 12.57
CA ASN A 287 -8.27 20.40 13.53
C ASN A 287 -8.46 18.89 13.69
N PHE A 288 -8.19 18.37 14.87
CA PHE A 288 -8.29 16.95 15.18
C PHE A 288 -8.77 16.73 16.62
N LYS A 289 -9.31 15.54 16.93
CA LYS A 289 -9.92 15.26 18.23
C LYS A 289 -8.93 14.73 19.27
N ALA A 290 -9.31 14.78 20.55
CA ALA A 290 -8.49 14.29 21.66
C ALA A 290 -8.26 12.76 21.67
N ASP A 291 -9.09 11.96 20.99
CA ASP A 291 -8.83 10.51 20.79
C ASP A 291 -7.69 10.24 19.80
N GLN A 292 -7.34 11.22 18.96
CA GLN A 292 -6.32 11.08 17.91
C GLN A 292 -4.90 11.32 18.45
N TYR A 293 -4.59 10.75 19.63
CA TYR A 293 -3.25 10.74 20.20
C TYR A 293 -2.30 9.79 19.43
N ASP A 294 -0.98 10.03 19.52
CA ASP A 294 0.06 9.28 18.81
C ASP A 294 0.34 7.92 19.52
N ALA A 295 -0.54 6.95 19.28
CA ALA A 295 -0.55 5.64 19.94
C ALA A 295 0.68 4.76 19.62
N ASN A 296 1.01 3.82 20.54
CA ASN A 296 2.05 2.79 20.39
C ASN A 296 3.47 3.29 20.05
N ARG A 297 3.80 4.55 20.37
CA ARG A 297 5.13 5.15 20.13
C ARG A 297 5.83 5.69 21.36
N HIS A 298 5.07 6.23 22.31
CA HIS A 298 5.60 6.95 23.45
C HIS A 298 5.29 6.20 24.74
N PHE A 299 6.31 5.86 25.53
CA PHE A 299 6.18 5.02 26.71
C PHE A 299 7.00 5.55 27.88
N PHE A 300 6.37 5.70 29.04
CA PHE A 300 7.09 5.83 30.31
C PHE A 300 7.86 4.55 30.61
N ILE A 301 9.05 4.67 31.20
CA ILE A 301 9.89 3.50 31.48
C ILE A 301 9.57 2.82 32.83
N SER A 302 8.75 3.45 33.68
CA SER A 302 8.27 2.92 34.97
C SER A 302 7.09 3.73 35.49
N GLN A 303 6.26 3.15 36.38
CA GLN A 303 5.13 3.85 36.99
C GLN A 303 5.58 5.07 37.80
N TYR A 304 6.79 5.04 38.37
CA TYR A 304 7.36 6.19 39.08
C TYR A 304 7.37 7.45 38.19
N PHE A 305 7.75 7.31 36.92
CA PHE A 305 7.82 8.44 36.00
C PHE A 305 6.43 8.92 35.59
N TYR A 306 5.50 7.98 35.36
CA TYR A 306 4.09 8.31 35.10
C TYR A 306 3.46 9.08 36.27
N ASP A 307 3.63 8.62 37.52
CA ASP A 307 3.04 9.26 38.70
C ASP A 307 3.66 10.63 39.01
N ASN A 308 4.93 10.86 38.66
CA ASN A 308 5.64 12.10 38.95
C ASN A 308 5.71 13.09 37.76
N TYR A 309 5.23 12.71 36.57
CA TYR A 309 5.33 13.53 35.37
C TYR A 309 4.69 14.91 35.54
N ASN A 310 3.46 14.98 36.07
CA ASN A 310 2.74 16.24 36.31
C ASN A 310 3.53 17.19 37.23
N ASN A 311 4.14 16.64 38.29
CA ASN A 311 4.96 17.42 39.22
C ASN A 311 6.26 17.90 38.57
N ALA A 312 6.90 17.04 37.77
CA ALA A 312 8.13 17.38 37.05
C ALA A 312 7.92 18.48 36.00
N MET A 313 6.73 18.53 35.39
CA MET A 313 6.32 19.52 34.38
C MET A 313 5.63 20.77 34.99
N SER A 314 5.57 20.90 36.31
CA SER A 314 4.87 22.02 36.97
C SER A 314 5.56 23.38 36.78
N THR A 315 6.88 23.40 36.61
CA THR A 315 7.72 24.61 36.56
C THR A 315 8.45 24.79 35.22
N LEU A 316 7.79 24.47 34.10
CA LEU A 316 8.34 24.73 32.76
C LEU A 316 8.87 26.17 32.64
N PRO A 317 10.02 26.39 31.96
CA PRO A 317 10.80 25.43 31.17
C PRO A 317 11.77 24.56 31.99
N ILE A 318 11.83 24.72 33.32
CA ILE A 318 12.73 23.94 34.18
C ILE A 318 12.02 22.68 34.69
N ILE A 319 12.53 21.53 34.27
CA ILE A 319 12.02 20.23 34.75
C ILE A 319 12.41 19.98 36.20
N ASN A 320 11.38 19.83 37.04
CA ASN A 320 11.51 19.55 38.47
C ASN A 320 11.65 18.04 38.75
N SER A 321 12.75 17.45 38.29
CA SER A 321 13.09 16.04 38.53
C SER A 321 14.50 15.93 39.09
N ASN A 322 14.65 15.15 40.17
CA ASN A 322 15.95 14.87 40.80
C ASN A 322 16.64 13.65 40.18
N ILE A 323 16.02 12.96 39.22
CA ILE A 323 16.57 11.77 38.56
C ILE A 323 17.17 12.15 37.21
N VAL A 324 18.34 11.57 36.90
CA VAL A 324 18.96 11.64 35.57
C VAL A 324 19.33 10.24 35.11
N ILE A 325 18.69 9.78 34.03
CA ILE A 325 19.01 8.50 33.38
C ILE A 325 20.33 8.65 32.65
N THR A 326 21.26 7.74 32.96
CA THR A 326 22.64 7.74 32.44
C THR A 326 22.83 6.76 31.29
N LYS A 327 22.07 5.65 31.29
CA LYS A 327 22.12 4.60 30.27
C LYS A 327 20.75 3.94 30.13
N ILE A 328 20.37 3.63 28.90
CA ILE A 328 19.15 2.89 28.56
C ILE A 328 19.39 1.95 27.37
N GLU A 329 18.82 0.76 27.42
CA GLU A 329 18.73 -0.18 26.31
C GLU A 329 17.26 -0.53 26.10
N VAL A 330 16.81 -0.46 24.84
CA VAL A 330 15.43 -0.74 24.45
C VAL A 330 15.42 -1.97 23.57
N TRP A 331 14.56 -2.92 23.91
CA TRP A 331 14.41 -4.21 23.25
C TRP A 331 13.00 -4.35 22.71
N ARG A 332 12.88 -4.89 21.49
CA ARG A 332 11.57 -5.23 20.90
C ARG A 332 11.60 -6.62 20.26
N THR A 333 10.42 -7.20 20.04
CA THR A 333 10.26 -8.42 19.21
C THR A 333 10.92 -8.23 17.84
N ASN A 334 11.63 -9.26 17.38
CA ASN A 334 12.34 -9.20 16.11
C ASN A 334 11.45 -9.68 14.96
N VAL A 335 10.90 -8.74 14.19
CA VAL A 335 10.14 -9.06 12.97
C VAL A 335 11.10 -9.06 11.77
N GLY A 336 11.31 -10.23 11.18
CA GLY A 336 12.19 -10.46 10.02
C GLY A 336 13.64 -10.83 10.36
N ALA A 337 14.48 -10.92 9.33
CA ALA A 337 15.85 -11.46 9.39
C ALA A 337 16.89 -10.46 9.94
N ALA A 338 16.63 -9.78 11.07
CA ALA A 338 17.67 -8.96 11.69
C ALA A 338 18.71 -9.86 12.38
N VAL A 339 19.97 -9.80 11.91
CA VAL A 339 21.05 -10.74 12.32
C VAL A 339 22.04 -10.16 13.34
N THR A 340 21.83 -8.95 13.88
CA THR A 340 22.84 -8.25 14.69
C THR A 340 22.33 -7.78 16.05
N ASN A 341 23.06 -8.10 17.12
CA ASN A 341 22.82 -7.68 18.52
C ASN A 341 21.48 -8.15 19.10
N ASN A 342 21.01 -9.33 18.69
CA ASN A 342 19.82 -9.94 19.27
C ASN A 342 20.20 -10.67 20.57
N ARG A 343 19.25 -10.74 21.51
CA ARG A 343 19.42 -11.45 22.79
C ARG A 343 18.11 -12.07 23.24
N ASN A 344 18.21 -13.20 23.93
CA ASN A 344 17.09 -13.73 24.69
C ASN A 344 16.79 -12.80 25.87
N ILE A 345 15.52 -12.44 26.05
CA ILE A 345 15.08 -11.62 27.16
C ILE A 345 13.87 -12.24 27.88
N VAL A 346 13.79 -12.00 29.18
CA VAL A 346 12.57 -12.17 29.97
C VAL A 346 12.21 -10.82 30.57
N ALA A 347 11.07 -10.29 30.14
CA ALA A 347 10.59 -8.98 30.50
C ALA A 347 9.50 -9.09 31.56
N PHE A 348 9.72 -8.51 32.74
CA PHE A 348 8.73 -8.50 33.82
C PHE A 348 8.01 -7.15 33.91
N SER A 349 6.70 -7.18 34.09
CA SER A 349 5.87 -5.98 34.32
C SER A 349 6.26 -5.25 35.62
N ASP A 350 6.41 -6.03 36.69
CA ASP A 350 6.66 -5.53 38.05
C ASP A 350 8.13 -5.21 38.34
N LEU A 351 9.07 -5.45 37.42
CA LEU A 351 10.48 -5.17 37.69
C LEU A 351 10.69 -3.67 37.97
N GLY A 352 11.27 -3.37 39.14
CA GLY A 352 11.50 -1.99 39.59
C GLY A 352 10.24 -1.26 40.05
N GLU A 353 9.10 -1.93 40.24
CA GLU A 353 7.86 -1.31 40.72
C GLU A 353 7.64 -1.52 42.22
N ALA A 354 7.41 -0.43 42.96
CA ALA A 354 7.20 -0.47 44.41
C ALA A 354 5.85 -1.11 44.81
N LYS A 355 4.88 -1.08 43.90
CA LYS A 355 3.54 -1.69 44.06
C LYS A 355 3.32 -2.70 42.93
N PRO A 356 3.75 -3.97 43.10
CA PRO A 356 3.61 -4.99 42.08
C PRO A 356 2.13 -5.32 41.80
N TYR A 357 1.83 -5.74 40.59
CA TYR A 357 0.50 -6.07 40.10
C TYR A 357 0.23 -7.58 40.15
N GLY A 358 -0.64 -7.99 41.06
CA GLY A 358 -1.10 -9.39 41.15
C GLY A 358 -1.29 -9.87 42.59
N GLN A 359 -1.83 -11.07 42.76
CA GLN A 359 -2.18 -11.65 44.07
C GLN A 359 -1.01 -12.35 44.79
N ASN A 360 0.26 -12.17 44.38
CA ASN A 360 1.40 -12.80 45.07
C ASN A 360 2.01 -11.84 46.10
N PRO A 361 1.54 -11.85 47.38
CA PRO A 361 2.05 -10.96 48.42
C PRO A 361 3.53 -11.19 48.76
N SER A 362 4.15 -12.25 48.24
CA SER A 362 5.56 -12.56 48.49
C SER A 362 6.52 -11.60 47.76
N ILE A 363 6.06 -10.98 46.67
CA ILE A 363 6.84 -10.03 45.86
C ILE A 363 6.79 -8.63 46.49
N GLU A 364 5.72 -8.30 47.21
CA GLU A 364 5.58 -7.02 47.88
C GLU A 364 6.65 -6.84 48.97
N ARG A 365 7.21 -5.63 49.04
CA ARG A 365 8.14 -5.24 50.09
C ARG A 365 7.51 -4.14 50.95
N PRO A 366 6.98 -4.47 52.13
CA PRO A 366 6.38 -3.47 53.02
C PRO A 366 7.36 -2.34 53.36
N GLY A 367 6.98 -1.10 53.07
CA GLY A 367 7.81 0.09 53.33
C GLY A 367 8.94 0.33 52.32
N ALA A 368 8.91 -0.31 51.14
CA ALA A 368 9.84 0.00 50.05
C ALA A 368 9.78 1.47 49.64
N GLY A 369 10.95 2.01 49.26
CA GLY A 369 11.04 3.37 48.73
C GLY A 369 10.31 3.49 47.39
N ALA A 370 9.75 4.66 47.11
CA ALA A 370 9.01 4.92 45.87
C ALA A 370 9.90 4.89 44.60
N LEU A 371 11.23 4.90 44.76
CA LEU A 371 12.18 4.94 43.66
C LEU A 371 12.28 3.59 42.95
N PRO A 372 12.41 3.56 41.60
CA PRO A 372 12.51 2.32 40.86
C PRO A 372 13.91 1.71 40.94
N ASP A 373 14.01 0.47 41.40
CA ASP A 373 15.25 -0.30 41.55
C ASP A 373 14.94 -1.79 41.55
N GLN A 374 15.80 -2.58 40.89
CA GLN A 374 15.57 -4.02 40.71
C GLN A 374 15.54 -4.85 41.99
N ASN A 375 16.16 -4.39 43.08
CA ASN A 375 16.25 -5.14 44.35
C ASN A 375 15.62 -4.39 45.54
N LEU A 376 15.49 -3.07 45.45
CA LEU A 376 15.00 -2.24 46.56
C LEU A 376 13.50 -1.96 46.49
N SER A 377 12.91 -1.87 45.29
CA SER A 377 11.49 -1.52 45.11
C SER A 377 10.57 -2.68 45.49
N ASN A 378 10.94 -3.91 45.12
CA ASN A 378 10.20 -5.11 45.47
C ASN A 378 11.13 -6.31 45.62
N ARG A 379 10.56 -7.48 45.86
CA ARG A 379 11.28 -8.74 46.10
C ARG A 379 11.18 -9.70 44.92
N LEU A 380 10.88 -9.21 43.71
CA LEU A 380 10.68 -10.06 42.55
C LEU A 380 11.91 -10.94 42.29
N LEU A 381 13.11 -10.35 42.30
CA LEU A 381 14.37 -11.05 42.10
C LEU A 381 14.84 -11.85 43.34
N ASP A 382 14.23 -11.66 44.52
CA ASP A 382 14.44 -12.53 45.68
C ASP A 382 13.58 -13.81 45.58
N VAL A 383 12.37 -13.67 45.03
CA VAL A 383 11.39 -14.75 44.91
C VAL A 383 11.72 -15.64 43.72
N VAL A 384 12.13 -15.04 42.60
CA VAL A 384 12.47 -15.72 41.36
C VAL A 384 13.99 -15.88 41.28
N ASP A 385 14.47 -17.13 41.22
CA ASP A 385 15.91 -17.39 41.07
C ASP A 385 16.36 -17.03 39.65
N VAL A 386 17.15 -15.96 39.56
CA VAL A 386 17.69 -15.43 38.30
C VAL A 386 18.53 -16.48 37.55
N ASN A 387 19.16 -17.45 38.25
CA ASN A 387 19.90 -18.51 37.58
C ASN A 387 18.98 -19.46 36.79
N SER A 388 17.79 -19.72 37.34
CA SER A 388 16.75 -20.53 36.69
C SER A 388 16.13 -19.83 35.48
N LEU A 389 16.28 -18.50 35.38
CA LEU A 389 15.83 -17.69 34.25
C LEU A 389 16.87 -17.59 33.11
N ARG A 390 18.11 -18.08 33.28
CA ARG A 390 19.14 -17.93 32.24
C ARG A 390 18.86 -18.74 30.99
N ASN A 391 18.23 -19.91 31.13
CA ASN A 391 17.82 -20.72 30.00
C ASN A 391 16.39 -20.38 29.60
N ILE A 392 16.21 -19.76 28.43
CA ILE A 392 14.90 -19.30 27.92
C ILE A 392 13.85 -20.42 27.88
N ASN A 393 14.30 -21.64 27.64
CA ASN A 393 13.45 -22.81 27.47
C ASN A 393 12.81 -23.31 28.76
N THR A 394 13.39 -23.02 29.92
CA THR A 394 12.86 -23.45 31.22
C THR A 394 12.05 -22.36 31.92
N ILE A 395 11.99 -21.14 31.35
CA ILE A 395 11.36 -19.98 31.98
C ILE A 395 9.86 -20.20 32.16
N SER A 396 9.16 -20.63 31.11
CA SER A 396 7.70 -20.79 31.15
C SER A 396 7.29 -21.79 32.23
N SER A 397 7.86 -23.00 32.22
CA SER A 397 7.55 -24.03 33.20
C SER A 397 7.91 -23.62 34.64
N TYR A 398 9.04 -22.92 34.83
CA TYR A 398 9.46 -22.42 36.13
C TYR A 398 8.51 -21.34 36.68
N LEU A 399 8.23 -20.30 35.89
CA LEU A 399 7.40 -19.17 36.30
C LEU A 399 5.92 -19.55 36.46
N GLN A 400 5.37 -20.34 35.54
CA GLN A 400 4.00 -20.87 35.67
C GLN A 400 3.87 -21.81 36.88
N GLY A 401 4.91 -22.58 37.22
CA GLY A 401 4.97 -23.37 38.45
C GLY A 401 4.86 -22.54 39.72
N MET A 402 5.25 -21.27 39.66
CA MET A 402 5.13 -20.29 40.75
C MET A 402 3.84 -19.46 40.69
N GLY A 403 2.99 -19.68 39.70
CA GLY A 403 1.71 -18.98 39.51
C GLY A 403 1.80 -17.66 38.74
N PHE A 404 2.92 -17.38 38.06
CA PHE A 404 3.00 -16.25 37.11
C PHE A 404 2.32 -16.61 35.79
N VAL A 405 1.68 -15.61 35.17
CA VAL A 405 0.96 -15.76 33.90
C VAL A 405 1.69 -14.98 32.80
N SER A 406 1.98 -15.65 31.67
CA SER A 406 2.54 -15.01 30.47
C SER A 406 1.55 -13.99 29.90
N GLY A 407 2.02 -12.90 29.29
CA GLY A 407 1.13 -11.82 28.81
C GLY A 407 0.66 -10.84 29.88
N GLN A 408 0.69 -11.25 31.15
CA GLN A 408 0.27 -10.40 32.27
C GLN A 408 1.44 -10.01 33.17
N ASN A 409 2.15 -11.00 33.71
CA ASN A 409 3.23 -10.76 34.65
C ASN A 409 4.60 -10.67 33.96
N TYR A 410 4.82 -11.50 32.95
CA TYR A 410 6.07 -11.55 32.19
C TYR A 410 5.83 -11.86 30.72
N GLU A 411 6.84 -11.56 29.91
CA GLU A 411 6.98 -12.03 28.54
C GLU A 411 8.38 -12.60 28.34
N LYS A 412 8.48 -13.75 27.66
CA LYS A 412 9.77 -14.23 27.15
C LYS A 412 9.84 -13.91 25.67
N VAL A 413 10.98 -13.40 25.21
CA VAL A 413 11.20 -13.12 23.78
C VAL A 413 12.54 -13.71 23.41
N GLU A 414 12.50 -14.66 22.47
CA GLU A 414 13.72 -15.22 21.88
C GLU A 414 14.26 -14.26 20.82
N SER A 415 15.58 -14.09 20.76
CA SER A 415 16.23 -13.25 19.75
C SER A 415 15.66 -11.81 19.67
N ALA A 416 15.31 -11.21 20.83
CA ALA A 416 14.82 -9.83 20.87
C ALA A 416 15.87 -8.87 20.31
N ARG A 417 15.41 -7.92 19.48
CA ARG A 417 16.29 -6.96 18.81
C ARG A 417 16.51 -5.74 19.69
N LYS A 418 17.78 -5.40 19.92
CA LYS A 418 18.17 -4.12 20.53
C LYS A 418 17.97 -2.97 19.54
N LEU A 419 17.22 -1.95 19.95
CA LEU A 419 17.06 -0.74 19.13
C LEU A 419 18.34 0.11 19.17
N SER A 420 18.72 0.60 18.00
CA SER A 420 19.81 1.58 17.87
C SER A 420 19.39 2.95 18.39
N SER A 421 20.36 3.81 18.70
CA SER A 421 20.11 5.18 19.20
C SER A 421 19.37 6.08 18.21
N ASN A 422 19.28 5.70 16.93
CA ASN A 422 18.57 6.46 15.90
C ASN A 422 17.10 6.02 15.74
N GLU A 423 16.72 4.89 16.34
CA GLU A 423 15.36 4.32 16.25
C GLU A 423 14.46 4.79 17.39
N TYR A 424 15.02 5.43 18.42
CA TYR A 424 14.26 6.02 19.52
C TYR A 424 14.96 7.26 20.07
N THR A 425 14.17 8.09 20.73
CA THR A 425 14.63 9.19 21.58
C THR A 425 14.15 8.96 23.00
N PHE A 426 14.84 9.48 24.01
CA PHE A 426 14.41 9.33 25.40
C PHE A 426 14.66 10.62 26.19
N ASN A 427 13.79 10.87 27.18
CA ASN A 427 13.95 11.99 28.08
C ASN A 427 14.63 11.53 29.38
N PRO A 428 15.87 11.93 29.66
CA PRO A 428 16.62 11.44 30.82
C PRO A 428 16.07 11.91 32.17
N LYS A 429 15.24 12.97 32.20
CA LYS A 429 14.69 13.53 33.45
C LYS A 429 13.25 13.09 33.71
N LEU A 430 12.44 13.04 32.65
CA LEU A 430 11.02 12.67 32.71
C LEU A 430 10.81 11.15 32.57
N GLY A 431 11.80 10.40 32.09
CA GLY A 431 11.78 8.93 32.05
C GLY A 431 10.73 8.36 31.11
N PHE A 432 10.76 8.78 29.85
CA PHE A 432 9.99 8.17 28.77
C PHE A 432 10.83 8.00 27.51
N ILE A 433 10.43 7.08 26.66
CA ILE A 433 10.99 6.82 25.33
C ILE A 433 9.96 7.17 24.25
N SER A 434 10.45 7.57 23.08
CA SER A 434 9.66 7.92 21.91
C SER A 434 10.27 7.25 20.67
N LEU A 435 9.54 6.29 20.11
CA LEU A 435 9.96 5.47 18.97
C LEU A 435 9.77 6.21 17.64
N THR A 436 10.65 5.98 16.67
CA THR A 436 10.50 6.55 15.32
C THR A 436 9.40 5.87 14.50
N THR A 437 9.14 4.59 14.77
CA THR A 437 8.05 3.79 14.18
C THR A 437 7.10 3.32 15.28
N PRO A 438 5.77 3.29 15.03
CA PRO A 438 4.84 2.73 15.99
C PRO A 438 5.05 1.22 16.08
N LEU A 439 4.76 0.64 17.25
CA LEU A 439 4.76 -0.80 17.44
C LEU A 439 3.44 -1.40 16.98
N SER A 440 3.51 -2.62 16.44
CA SER A 440 2.33 -3.46 16.19
C SER A 440 1.70 -3.95 17.50
N ALA A 441 0.43 -4.33 17.44
CA ALA A 441 -0.34 -4.74 18.63
C ALA A 441 0.22 -6.00 19.32
N ASP A 442 0.83 -6.91 18.55
CA ASP A 442 1.46 -8.17 18.96
C ASP A 442 2.92 -8.04 19.42
N GLN A 443 3.57 -6.90 19.16
CA GLN A 443 4.98 -6.72 19.52
C GLN A 443 5.19 -6.41 21.00
N VAL A 444 6.21 -7.05 21.59
CA VAL A 444 6.69 -6.79 22.94
C VAL A 444 7.69 -5.63 22.93
N LEU A 445 7.61 -4.75 23.93
CA LEU A 445 8.59 -3.69 24.19
C LEU A 445 9.10 -3.80 25.62
N ALA A 446 10.43 -3.81 25.77
CA ALA A 446 11.09 -3.91 27.06
C ALA A 446 12.31 -2.98 27.16
N VAL A 447 12.71 -2.64 28.38
CA VAL A 447 13.84 -1.75 28.65
C VAL A 447 14.70 -2.23 29.82
N ALA A 448 15.98 -1.88 29.76
CA ALA A 448 16.89 -1.86 30.90
C ALA A 448 17.47 -0.45 31.03
N PHE A 449 17.49 0.11 32.24
CA PHE A 449 17.97 1.48 32.44
C PHE A 449 18.69 1.67 33.78
N ARG A 450 19.60 2.65 33.79
CA ARG A 450 20.39 3.07 34.95
C ARG A 450 20.31 4.57 35.12
N TYR A 451 20.10 5.01 36.35
CA TYR A 451 20.00 6.43 36.68
C TYR A 451 20.74 6.78 37.97
N GLN A 452 20.93 8.08 38.16
CA GLN A 452 21.48 8.68 39.37
C GLN A 452 20.53 9.74 39.89
N ILE A 453 20.58 9.98 41.20
CA ILE A 453 19.83 11.05 41.86
C ILE A 453 20.77 12.22 42.11
N VAL A 454 20.33 13.43 41.77
CA VAL A 454 21.12 14.64 41.98
C VAL A 454 21.40 14.81 43.48
N GLY A 455 22.68 14.82 43.85
CA GLY A 455 23.14 14.90 45.24
C GLY A 455 23.38 13.56 45.92
N ASP A 456 23.10 12.43 45.25
CA ASP A 456 23.46 11.08 45.68
C ASP A 456 24.57 10.51 44.77
N THR A 457 25.42 9.67 45.34
CA THR A 457 26.47 8.92 44.63
C THR A 457 26.04 7.50 44.25
N ALA A 458 24.92 7.01 44.77
CA ALA A 458 24.38 5.71 44.43
C ALA A 458 23.86 5.67 42.97
N THR A 459 24.13 4.56 42.29
CA THR A 459 23.55 4.26 40.97
C THR A 459 22.41 3.27 41.17
N TYR A 460 21.24 3.60 40.62
CA TYR A 460 20.07 2.75 40.63
C TYR A 460 19.90 2.09 39.26
N GLN A 461 19.48 0.83 39.25
CA GLN A 461 19.38 0.04 38.04
C GLN A 461 18.11 -0.79 38.04
N VAL A 462 17.46 -0.86 36.87
CA VAL A 462 16.30 -1.71 36.61
C VAL A 462 16.59 -2.52 35.35
N GLY A 463 16.70 -3.83 35.52
CA GLY A 463 17.04 -4.77 34.46
C GLY A 463 18.55 -4.89 34.21
N GLU A 464 18.91 -5.82 33.33
CA GLU A 464 20.28 -6.16 32.99
C GLU A 464 20.65 -5.62 31.61
N PHE A 465 21.85 -5.06 31.49
CA PHE A 465 22.37 -4.60 30.20
C PHE A 465 23.13 -5.70 29.47
N SER A 466 23.17 -5.62 28.14
CA SER A 466 23.83 -6.66 27.32
C SER A 466 25.34 -6.77 27.52
N ASP A 467 25.98 -5.76 28.12
CA ASP A 467 27.43 -5.67 28.38
C ASP A 467 27.84 -6.02 29.83
N GLU A 468 26.91 -6.49 30.67
CA GLU A 468 27.13 -6.72 32.12
C GLU A 468 27.43 -8.18 32.49
N GLY A 469 28.10 -8.91 31.60
CA GLY A 469 28.67 -10.23 31.92
C GLY A 469 27.74 -11.43 31.69
N VAL A 470 26.48 -11.22 31.29
CA VAL A 470 25.59 -12.30 30.81
C VAL A 470 25.88 -12.52 29.32
N SER A 471 26.54 -13.62 28.97
CA SER A 471 26.84 -13.97 27.58
C SER A 471 25.66 -14.67 26.90
N ASP A 472 25.48 -14.42 25.61
CA ASP A 472 24.58 -15.18 24.74
C ASP A 472 24.97 -16.69 24.76
N PRO A 473 24.02 -17.66 24.81
CA PRO A 473 22.56 -17.57 24.66
C PRO A 473 21.76 -17.29 25.94
N ASN A 474 22.43 -16.91 27.04
CA ASN A 474 21.74 -16.69 28.32
C ASN A 474 20.81 -15.47 28.26
N THR A 475 19.64 -15.67 28.85
CA THR A 475 18.54 -14.70 28.89
C THR A 475 18.85 -13.54 29.84
N LEU A 476 18.54 -12.33 29.38
CA LEU A 476 18.60 -11.09 30.17
C LEU A 476 17.27 -10.83 30.88
N VAL A 477 17.32 -10.37 32.13
CA VAL A 477 16.13 -9.94 32.86
C VAL A 477 15.91 -8.44 32.64
N VAL A 478 14.78 -8.06 32.06
CA VAL A 478 14.47 -6.66 31.69
C VAL A 478 13.06 -6.25 32.15
N LYS A 479 12.74 -4.96 32.06
CA LYS A 479 11.43 -4.44 32.41
C LYS A 479 10.50 -4.40 31.20
N LEU A 480 9.29 -4.91 31.35
CA LEU A 480 8.25 -4.89 30.32
C LEU A 480 7.52 -3.54 30.30
N LEU A 481 7.39 -2.95 29.11
CA LEU A 481 6.60 -1.73 28.87
C LEU A 481 5.29 -2.01 28.11
N LYS A 482 5.32 -2.98 27.18
CA LYS A 482 4.17 -3.45 26.41
C LYS A 482 4.30 -4.97 26.17
N SER A 483 3.25 -5.73 26.44
CA SER A 483 3.12 -7.16 26.12
C SER A 483 2.56 -7.37 24.71
N SER A 484 2.64 -8.60 24.20
CA SER A 484 1.92 -9.05 23.00
C SER A 484 0.41 -9.04 23.20
N SER A 485 -0.06 -9.27 24.43
CA SER A 485 -1.48 -9.27 24.79
C SER A 485 -1.92 -7.89 25.31
N LEU A 486 -2.95 -7.31 24.68
CA LEU A 486 -3.52 -6.05 25.14
C LEU A 486 -4.46 -6.28 26.33
N ASN A 487 -4.05 -5.85 27.52
CA ASN A 487 -4.91 -5.82 28.70
C ASN A 487 -4.94 -4.44 29.35
N VAL A 488 -6.02 -3.69 29.12
CA VAL A 488 -6.20 -2.31 29.63
C VAL A 488 -6.28 -2.24 31.16
N ARG A 489 -6.56 -3.36 31.85
CA ARG A 489 -6.59 -3.43 33.32
C ARG A 489 -5.20 -3.58 33.93
N ASN A 490 -4.23 -4.06 33.16
CA ASN A 490 -2.85 -4.22 33.61
C ASN A 490 -2.18 -2.84 33.72
N PRO A 491 -1.45 -2.51 34.82
CA PRO A 491 -0.78 -1.24 34.99
C PRO A 491 0.20 -0.86 33.86
N ILE A 492 0.74 -1.82 33.12
CA ILE A 492 1.57 -1.53 31.93
C ILE A 492 0.82 -0.67 30.90
N TRP A 493 -0.52 -0.75 30.84
CA TRP A 493 -1.33 0.10 29.97
C TRP A 493 -1.17 1.60 30.25
N LYS A 494 -0.87 1.97 31.50
CA LYS A 494 -0.59 3.35 31.92
C LYS A 494 0.76 3.85 31.44
N LEU A 495 1.70 2.94 31.16
CA LEU A 495 3.04 3.31 30.68
C LEU A 495 2.98 3.87 29.26
N MET A 496 2.01 3.47 28.44
CA MET A 496 1.78 4.12 27.15
C MET A 496 1.24 5.54 27.35
N MET A 497 1.99 6.52 26.84
CA MET A 497 1.64 7.93 26.91
C MET A 497 0.48 8.24 25.96
N LYS A 498 -0.60 8.81 26.50
CA LYS A 498 -1.83 9.20 25.77
C LYS A 498 -2.03 10.73 25.78
N ASN A 499 -0.96 11.46 26.04
CA ASN A 499 -0.91 12.91 26.18
C ASN A 499 0.00 13.56 25.12
N VAL A 500 0.33 12.80 24.07
CA VAL A 500 1.17 13.22 22.95
C VAL A 500 0.37 13.19 21.67
N TYR A 501 0.34 14.32 20.96
CA TYR A 501 -0.48 14.50 19.76
C TYR A 501 0.38 14.90 18.58
N ARG A 502 0.23 14.19 17.46
CA ARG A 502 0.90 14.53 16.20
C ARG A 502 0.00 15.44 15.39
N ILE A 503 0.54 16.57 14.93
CA ILE A 503 -0.17 17.42 13.97
C ILE A 503 -0.13 16.72 12.60
N PRO A 504 -1.27 16.42 11.99
CA PRO A 504 -1.33 15.79 10.67
C PRO A 504 -0.58 16.61 9.61
N ASP A 505 0.12 15.94 8.70
CA ASP A 505 0.82 16.52 7.55
C ASP A 505 1.86 17.61 7.85
N ALA A 506 2.22 17.79 9.13
CA ALA A 506 3.17 18.79 9.59
C ALA A 506 4.56 18.20 9.84
N TYR A 507 5.59 18.92 9.41
CA TYR A 507 6.99 18.62 9.69
C TYR A 507 7.76 19.92 9.88
N GLN A 508 8.77 19.91 10.78
CA GLN A 508 9.64 21.08 11.02
C GLN A 508 8.87 22.38 11.24
N ILE A 509 8.06 22.40 12.31
CA ILE A 509 7.21 23.54 12.65
C ILE A 509 8.08 24.74 13.07
N SER A 510 7.78 25.90 12.49
CA SER A 510 8.30 27.18 12.96
C SER A 510 7.58 27.62 14.23
N GLU A 511 8.33 28.16 15.19
CA GLU A 511 7.77 28.81 16.39
C GLU A 511 6.97 30.06 16.02
N GLU A 512 7.41 30.79 14.99
CA GLU A 512 6.73 31.98 14.49
C GLU A 512 5.35 31.63 13.93
N ASP A 513 4.32 32.38 14.37
CA ASP A 513 2.91 32.22 13.99
C ASP A 513 2.28 30.85 14.29
N PHE A 514 2.95 29.96 15.02
CA PHE A 514 2.32 28.76 15.56
C PHE A 514 1.20 29.16 16.53
N ARG A 515 0.00 28.63 16.31
CA ARG A 515 -1.13 28.78 17.23
C ARG A 515 -1.75 27.42 17.44
N LEU A 516 -2.01 27.10 18.69
CA LEU A 516 -2.80 25.96 19.12
C LEU A 516 -3.87 26.49 20.05
N ASN A 517 -5.10 26.01 19.88
CA ASN A 517 -6.24 26.20 20.75
C ASN A 517 -6.80 24.82 21.11
N ILE A 518 -7.36 24.72 22.31
CA ILE A 518 -8.17 23.57 22.70
C ILE A 518 -9.61 24.05 22.76
N LEU A 519 -10.49 23.35 22.06
CA LEU A 519 -11.91 23.64 21.98
C LEU A 519 -12.70 22.50 22.60
N TYR A 520 -13.84 22.83 23.21
CA TYR A 520 -14.82 21.87 23.69
C TYR A 520 -16.16 22.08 22.98
N GLN A 521 -16.75 21.01 22.47
CA GLN A 521 -18.05 21.05 21.78
C GLN A 521 -19.21 20.86 22.77
N ALA A 522 -20.07 21.87 22.91
CA ALA A 522 -21.24 21.82 23.79
C ALA A 522 -22.45 21.13 23.13
N ASP A 523 -23.26 20.43 23.92
CA ASP A 523 -24.41 19.63 23.43
C ASP A 523 -25.57 20.45 22.85
N GLU A 524 -25.83 21.66 23.36
CA GLU A 524 -27.05 22.41 23.03
C GLU A 524 -27.03 23.02 21.62
N ASP A 525 -25.86 23.51 21.18
CA ASP A 525 -25.72 24.25 19.92
C ASP A 525 -24.73 23.58 18.93
N GLY A 526 -23.98 22.56 19.38
CA GLY A 526 -22.89 21.95 18.61
C GLY A 526 -21.69 22.88 18.36
N VAL A 527 -21.70 24.10 18.94
CA VAL A 527 -20.65 25.12 18.78
C VAL A 527 -19.45 24.78 19.65
N GLN A 528 -18.27 24.79 19.03
CA GLN A 528 -16.99 24.61 19.70
C GLN A 528 -16.57 25.90 20.41
N THR A 529 -16.23 25.82 21.70
CA THR A 529 -15.77 26.96 22.50
C THR A 529 -14.44 26.68 23.17
N GLY A 530 -13.53 27.65 23.19
CA GLY A 530 -12.21 27.54 23.81
C GLY A 530 -12.18 27.74 25.33
N TYR A 531 -13.33 27.65 26.01
CA TYR A 531 -13.48 27.79 27.46
C TYR A 531 -14.71 26.99 27.93
N PHE A 532 -14.77 26.65 29.22
CA PHE A 532 -15.96 26.02 29.80
C PHE A 532 -17.07 27.06 30.03
N ARG A 533 -18.33 26.68 29.75
CA ARG A 533 -19.49 27.57 29.93
C ARG A 533 -20.01 27.62 31.37
N ASP A 534 -19.70 26.60 32.18
CA ASP A 534 -20.19 26.40 33.54
C ASP A 534 -19.05 26.06 34.50
N GLY A 535 -19.25 26.28 35.80
CA GLY A 535 -18.29 25.90 36.86
C GLY A 535 -17.24 26.94 37.20
N ASP A 536 -16.32 26.58 38.08
CA ASP A 536 -15.31 27.51 38.63
C ASP A 536 -14.26 27.96 37.60
N TYR A 537 -14.11 27.21 36.50
CA TYR A 537 -13.23 27.52 35.36
C TYR A 537 -13.97 28.16 34.18
N GLN A 538 -15.15 28.72 34.43
CA GLN A 538 -15.94 29.39 33.39
C GLN A 538 -15.19 30.59 32.79
N GLY A 539 -15.14 30.66 31.45
CA GLY A 539 -14.55 31.78 30.72
C GLY A 539 -13.02 31.84 30.73
N ILE A 540 -12.34 30.86 31.36
CA ILE A 540 -10.88 30.71 31.30
C ILE A 540 -10.51 29.93 30.02
N PRO A 541 -9.54 30.38 29.22
CA PRO A 541 -9.08 29.64 28.04
C PRO A 541 -8.63 28.22 28.40
N LEU A 542 -9.07 27.22 27.63
CA LEU A 542 -8.75 25.81 27.89
C LEU A 542 -7.24 25.53 27.83
N LEU A 543 -6.47 26.28 27.03
CA LEU A 543 -5.00 26.19 27.02
C LEU A 543 -4.41 26.39 28.42
N GLN A 544 -4.95 27.35 29.19
CA GLN A 544 -4.52 27.62 30.56
C GLN A 544 -4.94 26.50 31.51
N VAL A 545 -6.17 25.99 31.35
CA VAL A 545 -6.69 24.87 32.15
C VAL A 545 -5.81 23.63 32.00
N PHE A 546 -5.39 23.31 30.76
CA PHE A 546 -4.52 22.16 30.48
C PHE A 546 -3.02 22.46 30.69
N GLY A 547 -2.68 23.66 31.15
CA GLY A 547 -1.32 24.06 31.50
C GLY A 547 -0.38 24.27 30.30
N LEU A 548 -0.93 24.42 29.09
CA LEU A 548 -0.18 24.72 27.87
C LEU A 548 0.08 26.22 27.66
N ASP A 549 -0.54 27.07 28.48
CA ASP A 549 -0.33 28.52 28.55
C ASP A 549 -0.11 28.89 30.02
N ARG A 550 1.15 29.02 30.41
CA ARG A 550 1.60 29.45 31.74
C ARG A 550 2.54 30.63 31.68
N MET A 551 3.09 30.93 30.50
CA MET A 551 4.16 31.90 30.32
C MET A 551 3.80 32.96 29.27
N ASP A 552 4.50 34.09 29.33
CA ASP A 552 4.46 35.08 28.27
C ASP A 552 5.57 34.82 27.24
N ASN A 553 5.59 35.61 26.16
CA ASN A 553 6.64 35.55 25.13
C ASN A 553 8.07 35.79 25.65
N GLN A 554 8.25 36.30 26.87
CA GLN A 554 9.56 36.46 27.52
C GLN A 554 9.87 35.34 28.52
N GLN A 555 9.06 34.29 28.56
CA GLN A 555 9.16 33.13 29.46
C GLN A 555 8.99 33.48 30.95
N TYR A 556 8.31 34.59 31.28
CA TYR A 556 7.84 34.85 32.63
C TYR A 556 6.56 34.07 32.90
N MET A 557 6.36 33.60 34.13
CA MET A 557 5.16 32.83 34.55
C MET A 557 3.91 33.72 34.63
N TYR A 558 3.43 34.16 33.47
CA TYR A 558 2.22 34.95 33.30
C TYR A 558 1.49 34.48 32.04
N PRO A 559 0.33 33.81 32.15
CA PRO A 559 -0.42 33.34 30.98
C PRO A 559 -0.87 34.49 30.08
N ASP A 560 -0.65 34.38 28.77
CA ASP A 560 -0.98 35.44 27.79
C ASP A 560 -2.05 35.04 26.77
N GLY A 561 -2.59 33.82 26.88
CA GLY A 561 -3.61 33.28 25.99
C GLY A 561 -3.04 32.58 24.76
N VAL A 562 -1.72 32.44 24.66
CA VAL A 562 -1.02 31.76 23.56
C VAL A 562 -0.35 30.50 24.09
N PHE A 563 -0.21 29.49 23.22
CA PHE A 563 0.51 28.27 23.56
C PHE A 563 1.99 28.55 23.85
N ASP A 564 2.49 28.03 24.99
CA ASP A 564 3.89 28.06 25.37
C ASP A 564 4.72 27.16 24.44
N PHE A 565 5.47 27.73 23.50
CA PHE A 565 6.31 26.97 22.56
C PHE A 565 7.67 26.60 23.18
N VAL A 566 7.72 25.49 23.95
CA VAL A 566 8.97 24.97 24.52
C VAL A 566 9.39 23.74 23.72
N ASP A 567 10.42 23.88 22.88
CA ASP A 567 10.89 22.81 21.99
C ASP A 567 11.68 21.70 22.73
N ASN A 568 11.98 20.61 22.02
CA ASN A 568 12.76 19.46 22.46
C ASN A 568 12.07 18.64 23.55
N ALA A 569 10.74 18.49 23.49
CA ALA A 569 9.95 17.69 24.43
C ALA A 569 10.53 16.30 24.73
N THR A 570 10.98 15.58 23.69
CA THR A 570 11.48 14.20 23.84
C THR A 570 12.82 14.08 24.56
N THR A 571 13.59 15.18 24.71
CA THR A 571 14.95 15.15 25.29
C THR A 571 15.12 16.10 26.46
N ALA A 572 14.50 17.29 26.42
CA ALA A 572 14.61 18.33 27.44
C ALA A 572 13.33 18.52 28.28
N GLY A 573 12.17 18.06 27.80
CA GLY A 573 10.89 18.13 28.52
C GLY A 573 10.03 19.35 28.21
N GLY A 574 10.11 19.92 27.01
CA GLY A 574 9.18 20.94 26.53
C GLY A 574 7.76 20.45 26.20
N THR A 575 6.96 21.37 25.65
CA THR A 575 5.56 21.19 25.22
C THR A 575 5.44 20.81 23.75
N ILE A 576 6.50 20.94 22.96
CA ILE A 576 6.51 20.57 21.54
C ILE A 576 7.83 19.94 21.10
N GLN A 577 7.77 19.10 20.07
CA GLN A 577 8.91 18.55 19.36
C GLN A 577 8.81 18.98 17.89
N ARG A 578 9.51 20.07 17.52
CA ARG A 578 9.28 20.78 16.24
C ARG A 578 9.55 19.95 14.98
N ASP A 579 10.57 19.09 15.02
CA ASP A 579 11.00 18.27 13.87
C ASP A 579 9.98 17.20 13.50
N LYS A 580 9.26 16.67 14.51
CA LYS A 580 8.25 15.62 14.35
C LYS A 580 6.81 16.11 14.47
N ALA A 581 6.61 17.41 14.69
CA ALA A 581 5.30 18.02 14.89
C ALA A 581 4.46 17.36 16.01
N LEU A 582 5.09 17.08 17.14
CA LEU A 582 4.43 16.45 18.30
C LEU A 582 4.20 17.47 19.41
N ILE A 583 2.96 17.60 19.87
CA ILE A 583 2.55 18.37 21.04
C ILE A 583 2.55 17.44 22.26
N PHE A 584 3.12 17.90 23.37
CA PHE A 584 3.18 17.20 24.65
C PHE A 584 2.42 18.00 25.71
N PHE A 585 1.40 17.40 26.30
CA PHE A 585 0.72 17.99 27.43
C PHE A 585 1.57 17.84 28.70
N PRO A 586 1.60 18.84 29.59
CA PRO A 586 2.38 18.81 30.84
C PRO A 586 1.76 17.90 31.90
N THR A 587 0.64 17.23 31.59
CA THR A 587 -0.03 16.27 32.46
C THR A 587 -0.21 14.94 31.74
N VAL A 588 -0.30 13.83 32.48
CA VAL A 588 -0.36 12.47 31.92
C VAL A 588 -1.71 12.10 31.32
N GLU A 589 -2.80 12.58 31.90
CA GLU A 589 -4.18 12.34 31.46
C GLU A 589 -4.93 13.67 31.41
N PRO A 590 -4.54 14.59 30.50
CA PRO A 590 -5.07 15.95 30.44
C PRO A 590 -6.59 15.99 30.39
N PHE A 591 -7.24 15.09 29.65
CA PHE A 591 -8.70 15.08 29.52
C PHE A 591 -9.43 14.17 30.52
N GLY A 592 -8.69 13.46 31.39
CA GLY A 592 -9.22 12.44 32.32
C GLY A 592 -9.00 12.83 33.78
N LYS A 593 -8.21 12.04 34.50
CA LYS A 593 -7.99 12.21 35.95
C LYS A 593 -7.47 13.61 36.31
N ASP A 594 -6.63 14.22 35.47
CA ASP A 594 -6.01 15.50 35.77
C ASP A 594 -7.00 16.66 35.64
N LEU A 595 -7.88 16.61 34.64
CA LEU A 595 -9.01 17.54 34.53
C LEU A 595 -10.00 17.36 35.68
N ARG A 596 -10.30 16.11 36.05
CA ARG A 596 -11.18 15.80 37.19
C ARG A 596 -10.64 16.39 38.50
N ALA A 597 -9.34 16.24 38.73
CA ALA A 597 -8.66 16.84 39.88
C ALA A 597 -8.66 18.39 39.83
N THR A 598 -8.57 18.97 38.63
CA THR A 598 -8.60 20.42 38.42
C THR A 598 -9.99 21.00 38.70
N LEU A 599 -11.06 20.37 38.18
CA LEU A 599 -12.44 20.82 38.36
C LEU A 599 -12.93 20.67 39.81
N ASN A 600 -12.44 19.67 40.55
CA ASN A 600 -12.77 19.40 41.96
C ASN A 600 -14.30 19.36 42.25
N ASN A 601 -15.08 18.92 41.26
CA ASN A 601 -16.54 18.78 41.32
C ASN A 601 -16.96 17.60 40.45
N ASP A 602 -17.55 16.57 41.06
CA ASP A 602 -17.90 15.31 40.38
C ASP A 602 -18.95 15.49 39.28
N GLU A 603 -19.96 16.36 39.47
CA GLU A 603 -21.01 16.58 38.45
C GLU A 603 -20.43 17.24 37.19
N LEU A 604 -19.52 18.21 37.37
CA LEU A 604 -18.85 18.86 36.24
C LEU A 604 -17.81 17.94 35.60
N ALA A 605 -17.10 17.15 36.40
CA ALA A 605 -16.13 16.19 35.90
C ALA A 605 -16.82 15.11 35.05
N ASP A 606 -17.97 14.58 35.46
CA ASP A 606 -18.71 13.59 34.66
C ASP A 606 -19.24 14.16 33.34
N LYS A 607 -19.44 15.49 33.26
CA LYS A 607 -19.82 16.19 32.02
C LYS A 607 -18.63 16.45 31.08
N TYR A 608 -17.48 16.85 31.62
CA TYR A 608 -16.35 17.33 30.82
C TYR A 608 -15.23 16.30 30.63
N CYS A 609 -14.97 15.41 31.57
CA CYS A 609 -13.85 14.47 31.51
C CYS A 609 -14.11 13.33 30.51
N PHE A 610 -13.07 12.99 29.76
CA PHE A 610 -13.04 11.86 28.83
C PHE A 610 -12.20 10.72 29.45
N ASP A 611 -12.68 10.16 30.56
CA ASP A 611 -11.97 9.11 31.31
C ASP A 611 -11.76 7.83 30.47
N SER A 612 -12.75 7.49 29.63
CA SER A 612 -12.73 6.33 28.73
C SER A 612 -11.51 6.30 27.80
N LEU A 613 -10.96 7.46 27.42
CA LEU A 613 -9.75 7.60 26.60
C LEU A 613 -8.53 6.92 27.24
N TYR A 614 -8.44 6.93 28.57
CA TYR A 614 -7.29 6.42 29.30
C TYR A 614 -7.52 5.01 29.85
N THR A 615 -8.78 4.61 30.07
CA THR A 615 -9.15 3.32 30.67
C THR A 615 -9.52 2.23 29.66
N LEU A 616 -9.94 2.60 28.45
CA LEU A 616 -10.33 1.65 27.38
C LEU A 616 -9.29 1.66 26.25
N SER A 617 -9.46 0.75 25.28
CA SER A 617 -8.70 0.83 24.02
C SER A 617 -9.10 2.08 23.24
N LYS A 618 -8.24 2.52 22.31
CA LYS A 618 -8.54 3.69 21.47
C LYS A 618 -9.85 3.50 20.70
N SER A 619 -10.02 2.35 20.06
CA SER A 619 -11.21 1.99 19.28
C SER A 619 -12.48 2.00 20.12
N GLN A 620 -12.44 1.47 21.35
CA GLN A 620 -13.58 1.51 22.27
C GLN A 620 -13.87 2.94 22.77
N ALA A 621 -12.85 3.75 23.04
CA ALA A 621 -13.02 5.12 23.49
C ALA A 621 -13.70 6.01 22.42
N GLU A 622 -13.41 5.79 21.14
CA GLU A 622 -14.06 6.47 20.01
C GLU A 622 -15.58 6.24 19.97
N GLN A 623 -16.06 5.09 20.48
CA GLN A 623 -17.49 4.75 20.56
C GLN A 623 -18.25 5.53 21.64
N TYR A 624 -17.58 6.42 22.41
CA TYR A 624 -18.20 7.31 23.38
C TYR A 624 -18.24 8.78 22.89
N PRO A 625 -19.07 9.10 21.87
CA PRO A 625 -19.13 10.45 21.29
C PRO A 625 -19.59 11.52 22.30
N ASN A 626 -20.32 11.11 23.36
CA ASN A 626 -20.77 12.01 24.41
C ASN A 626 -19.62 12.59 25.26
N GLN A 627 -18.47 11.92 25.30
CA GLN A 627 -17.26 12.36 26.00
C GLN A 627 -16.18 12.87 25.03
N ASN A 628 -16.13 12.34 23.81
CA ASN A 628 -15.16 12.73 22.79
C ASN A 628 -15.50 14.09 22.11
N LYS A 629 -15.38 15.16 22.90
CA LYS A 629 -15.80 16.54 22.57
C LYS A 629 -14.66 17.56 22.56
N PHE A 630 -13.44 17.13 22.86
CA PHE A 630 -12.26 18.00 22.82
C PHE A 630 -11.61 17.97 21.43
N TYR A 631 -11.33 19.16 20.91
CA TYR A 631 -10.67 19.37 19.63
C TYR A 631 -9.40 20.20 19.84
N LEU A 632 -8.34 19.80 19.16
CA LEU A 632 -7.10 20.55 19.05
C LEU A 632 -7.12 21.24 17.69
N GLU A 633 -7.32 22.56 17.70
CA GLU A 633 -7.38 23.39 16.51
C GLU A 633 -6.20 24.35 16.50
N GLY A 634 -5.62 24.60 15.34
CA GLY A 634 -4.55 25.56 15.26
C GLY A 634 -4.08 25.83 13.84
N ARG A 635 -2.97 26.55 13.76
CA ARG A 635 -2.27 26.80 12.50
C ARG A 635 -0.76 26.80 12.72
N PHE A 636 -0.03 26.37 11.70
CA PHE A 636 1.43 26.34 11.73
C PHE A 636 2.01 26.80 10.40
N LYS A 637 3.30 27.14 10.43
CA LYS A 637 4.12 27.35 9.24
C LYS A 637 5.22 26.30 9.23
N SER A 638 5.39 25.63 8.10
CA SER A 638 6.55 24.77 7.86
C SER A 638 7.79 25.65 7.62
N SER A 639 8.97 25.24 8.07
CA SER A 639 10.20 26.04 7.95
C SER A 639 10.76 26.17 6.51
N SER A 640 10.02 25.73 5.48
CA SER A 640 10.43 25.89 4.08
C SER A 640 10.28 27.35 3.64
N GLY A 641 11.19 27.83 2.77
CA GLY A 641 11.36 29.24 2.43
C GLY A 641 10.17 29.89 1.70
N ALA A 642 10.37 31.10 1.18
CA ALA A 642 9.35 31.99 0.57
C ALA A 642 8.70 31.50 -0.74
N GLU A 643 8.49 30.19 -0.86
CA GLU A 643 7.87 29.49 -1.97
C GLU A 643 6.48 29.02 -1.55
N ILE A 644 5.47 29.48 -2.27
CA ILE A 644 4.09 29.06 -2.13
C ILE A 644 3.90 27.84 -3.03
N SER A 645 3.55 26.70 -2.46
CA SER A 645 3.21 25.51 -3.26
C SER A 645 1.82 25.68 -3.86
N LEU A 646 1.68 25.38 -5.15
CA LEU A 646 0.41 25.44 -5.86
C LEU A 646 -0.45 24.18 -5.64
N GLY A 647 0.09 23.16 -4.96
CA GLY A 647 -0.55 21.86 -4.74
C GLY A 647 -0.65 20.99 -5.99
N SER A 648 -0.14 21.46 -7.13
CA SER A 648 -0.20 20.78 -8.43
C SER A 648 1.12 20.90 -9.17
N MET A 649 1.67 19.81 -9.68
CA MET A 649 2.86 19.80 -10.55
C MET A 649 2.48 20.06 -12.01
N ASN A 650 3.42 20.54 -12.84
CA ASN A 650 3.23 20.81 -14.28
C ASN A 650 2.05 21.75 -14.59
N VAL A 651 2.03 22.90 -13.92
CA VAL A 651 0.99 23.92 -14.14
C VAL A 651 1.19 24.58 -15.51
N PRO A 652 0.14 24.73 -16.34
CA PRO A 652 0.22 25.47 -17.60
C PRO A 652 0.78 26.89 -17.44
N GLN A 653 1.70 27.28 -18.33
CA GLN A 653 2.29 28.62 -18.31
C GLN A 653 1.23 29.72 -18.44
N GLY A 654 1.29 30.74 -17.58
CA GLY A 654 0.35 31.87 -17.57
C GLY A 654 -1.01 31.59 -16.92
N SER A 655 -1.25 30.38 -16.39
CA SER A 655 -2.48 30.10 -15.62
C SER A 655 -2.43 30.63 -14.18
N VAL A 656 -1.23 30.95 -13.69
CA VAL A 656 -1.00 31.44 -12.33
C VAL A 656 -1.28 32.94 -12.24
N LYS A 657 -2.27 33.31 -11.43
CA LYS A 657 -2.59 34.69 -11.08
C LYS A 657 -2.33 34.94 -9.61
N VAL A 658 -1.43 35.86 -9.30
CA VAL A 658 -1.12 36.25 -7.94
C VAL A 658 -1.75 37.61 -7.64
N MET A 659 -2.44 37.73 -6.52
CA MET A 659 -3.04 38.97 -6.04
C MET A 659 -2.56 39.26 -4.62
N ALA A 660 -2.17 40.50 -4.32
CA ALA A 660 -1.87 40.94 -2.96
C ALA A 660 -2.81 42.08 -2.56
N GLY A 661 -3.61 41.89 -1.51
CA GLY A 661 -4.53 42.94 -1.02
C GLY A 661 -5.51 43.46 -2.07
N GLY A 662 -5.92 42.60 -3.02
CA GLY A 662 -6.81 42.94 -4.14
C GLY A 662 -6.12 43.48 -5.39
N ILE A 663 -4.80 43.68 -5.39
CA ILE A 663 -4.03 44.11 -6.55
C ILE A 663 -3.39 42.89 -7.21
N THR A 664 -3.64 42.67 -8.50
CA THR A 664 -2.96 41.63 -9.29
C THR A 664 -1.50 41.98 -9.47
N LEU A 665 -0.60 41.10 -9.02
CA LEU A 665 0.84 41.23 -9.15
C LEU A 665 1.31 40.86 -10.56
N THR A 666 2.51 41.32 -10.93
CA THR A 666 3.09 41.04 -12.25
C THR A 666 4.19 39.99 -12.19
N GLU A 667 4.06 38.93 -13.01
CA GLU A 667 5.07 37.88 -13.12
C GLU A 667 6.39 38.44 -13.69
N GLY A 668 7.53 37.98 -13.16
CA GLY A 668 8.88 38.43 -13.50
C GLY A 668 9.35 39.68 -12.77
N THR A 669 8.43 40.50 -12.24
CA THR A 669 8.76 41.70 -11.45
C THR A 669 8.40 41.53 -9.98
N ASP A 670 7.15 41.14 -9.70
CA ASP A 670 6.64 40.98 -8.33
C ASP A 670 6.76 39.53 -7.83
N TYR A 671 6.64 38.54 -8.71
CA TYR A 671 6.77 37.11 -8.40
C TYR A 671 7.37 36.31 -9.57
N THR A 672 7.94 35.14 -9.29
CA THR A 672 8.33 34.13 -10.29
C THR A 672 7.56 32.83 -10.06
N VAL A 673 7.25 32.09 -11.12
CA VAL A 673 6.60 30.79 -11.06
C VAL A 673 7.55 29.71 -11.58
N ASP A 674 7.73 28.64 -10.81
CA ASP A 674 8.23 27.36 -11.30
C ASP A 674 7.02 26.51 -11.72
N TYR A 675 6.77 26.46 -13.02
CA TYR A 675 5.64 25.75 -13.59
C TYR A 675 5.80 24.22 -13.53
N ALA A 676 7.04 23.71 -13.50
CA ALA A 676 7.29 22.28 -13.43
C ALA A 676 7.00 21.76 -12.01
N MET A 677 7.59 22.42 -11.00
CA MET A 677 7.41 22.04 -9.60
C MET A 677 6.10 22.57 -8.99
N GLY A 678 5.42 23.48 -9.67
CA GLY A 678 4.19 24.09 -9.18
C GLY A 678 4.44 25.00 -7.98
N ARG A 679 5.43 25.90 -8.05
CA ARG A 679 5.79 26.79 -6.94
C ARG A 679 5.81 28.25 -7.35
N VAL A 680 5.33 29.13 -6.49
CA VAL A 680 5.36 30.58 -6.70
C VAL A 680 6.25 31.23 -5.66
N ARG A 681 7.25 31.97 -6.12
CA ARG A 681 8.16 32.72 -5.26
C ARG A 681 7.89 34.21 -5.42
N ILE A 682 7.55 34.88 -4.33
CA ILE A 682 7.34 36.34 -4.32
C ILE A 682 8.70 37.03 -4.27
N ILE A 683 9.00 37.85 -5.28
CA ILE A 683 10.28 38.57 -5.42
C ILE A 683 10.20 39.91 -4.66
N ASN A 684 9.04 40.57 -4.76
CA ASN A 684 8.85 41.90 -4.18
C ASN A 684 8.63 41.81 -2.66
N GLN A 685 9.72 42.06 -1.92
CA GLN A 685 9.78 42.03 -0.45
C GLN A 685 8.83 43.03 0.23
N GLY A 686 8.39 44.07 -0.47
CA GLY A 686 7.41 45.02 0.06
C GLY A 686 6.07 44.35 0.42
N TYR A 687 5.61 43.41 -0.41
CA TYR A 687 4.37 42.67 -0.15
C TYR A 687 4.55 41.63 0.96
N LEU A 688 5.70 40.96 1.01
CA LEU A 688 6.03 39.99 2.07
C LEU A 688 6.11 40.64 3.46
N ASN A 689 6.87 41.73 3.59
CA ASN A 689 7.07 42.43 4.87
C ASN A 689 5.81 43.17 5.35
N SER A 690 4.89 43.50 4.44
CA SER A 690 3.63 44.18 4.79
C SER A 690 2.60 43.28 5.48
N GLY A 691 2.80 41.96 5.46
CA GLY A 691 1.82 41.00 5.98
C GLY A 691 0.49 41.00 5.22
N THR A 692 0.44 41.57 4.01
CA THR A 692 -0.76 41.59 3.18
C THR A 692 -1.05 40.17 2.68
N PRO A 693 -2.30 39.68 2.75
CA PRO A 693 -2.66 38.38 2.18
C PRO A 693 -2.40 38.34 0.66
N ILE A 694 -1.68 37.31 0.23
CA ILE A 694 -1.34 37.01 -1.16
C ILE A 694 -2.13 35.78 -1.59
N THR A 695 -3.11 35.97 -2.48
CA THR A 695 -3.89 34.88 -3.07
C THR A 695 -3.28 34.50 -4.42
N VAL A 696 -2.89 33.24 -4.54
CA VAL A 696 -2.37 32.63 -5.77
C VAL A 696 -3.44 31.71 -6.32
N SER A 697 -4.04 32.05 -7.45
CA SER A 697 -4.98 31.21 -8.17
C SER A 697 -4.29 30.55 -9.36
N THR A 698 -4.55 29.27 -9.59
CA THR A 698 -3.95 28.48 -10.67
C THR A 698 -5.00 27.64 -11.35
N GLU A 699 -4.80 27.37 -12.64
CA GLU A 699 -5.57 26.37 -13.37
C GLU A 699 -4.60 25.22 -13.68
N ALA A 700 -4.87 24.04 -13.13
CA ALA A 700 -4.04 22.85 -13.29
C ALA A 700 -4.83 21.76 -14.03
N ASN A 701 -4.16 20.95 -14.85
CA ASN A 701 -4.84 19.82 -15.47
C ASN A 701 -5.13 18.76 -14.40
N SER A 702 -6.39 18.32 -14.30
CA SER A 702 -6.77 17.32 -13.31
C SER A 702 -6.23 15.96 -13.74
N VAL A 703 -5.26 15.42 -13.00
CA VAL A 703 -4.56 14.17 -13.33
C VAL A 703 -5.46 12.93 -13.18
N PHE A 704 -6.48 12.96 -12.30
CA PHE A 704 -7.28 11.76 -11.93
C PHE A 704 -8.80 11.99 -11.76
N SER A 705 -9.40 12.99 -12.41
CA SER A 705 -10.86 13.18 -12.30
C SER A 705 -11.60 12.14 -13.14
N SER A 706 -12.34 11.25 -12.47
CA SER A 706 -13.30 10.34 -13.12
C SER A 706 -14.51 11.07 -13.71
N VAL A 707 -14.70 12.36 -13.36
CA VAL A 707 -15.82 13.17 -13.83
C VAL A 707 -15.44 13.92 -15.11
N THR A 708 -16.28 13.79 -16.13
CA THR A 708 -16.11 14.52 -17.40
C THR A 708 -16.79 15.90 -17.31
N LYS A 709 -16.01 16.98 -17.47
CA LYS A 709 -16.50 18.37 -17.40
C LYS A 709 -16.73 18.93 -18.81
N SER A 710 -17.97 19.22 -19.19
CA SER A 710 -18.33 19.84 -20.48
C SER A 710 -18.61 21.32 -20.33
N LEU A 711 -17.95 22.17 -21.10
CA LEU A 711 -18.09 23.62 -21.10
C LEU A 711 -18.73 24.11 -22.41
N PHE A 712 -19.79 24.89 -22.26
CA PHE A 712 -20.35 25.73 -23.33
C PHE A 712 -20.13 27.19 -22.96
N GLY A 713 -19.61 27.99 -23.89
CA GLY A 713 -19.41 29.43 -23.68
C GLY A 713 -19.82 30.22 -24.91
N LEU A 714 -20.44 31.38 -24.69
CA LEU A 714 -20.84 32.33 -25.72
C LEU A 714 -20.52 33.73 -25.21
N ARG A 715 -19.79 34.50 -26.00
CA ARG A 715 -19.50 35.91 -25.72
C ARG A 715 -19.81 36.77 -26.92
N ALA A 716 -20.63 37.79 -26.71
CA ALA A 716 -20.88 38.85 -27.67
C ALA A 716 -20.18 40.13 -27.18
N ASN A 717 -19.34 40.72 -28.02
CA ASN A 717 -18.68 42.00 -27.76
C ASN A 717 -19.04 43.00 -28.86
N TYR A 718 -19.67 44.12 -28.49
CA TYR A 718 -20.09 45.16 -29.41
C TYR A 718 -19.27 46.44 -29.21
N GLU A 719 -18.51 46.80 -30.23
CA GLU A 719 -17.72 48.04 -30.26
C GLU A 719 -18.62 49.21 -30.68
N VAL A 720 -19.14 49.96 -29.72
CA VAL A 720 -19.99 51.13 -30.00
C VAL A 720 -19.16 52.24 -30.64
N ASN A 721 -17.96 52.49 -30.11
CA ASN A 721 -16.94 53.36 -30.68
C ASN A 721 -15.55 52.97 -30.15
N LYS A 722 -14.48 53.67 -30.58
CA LYS A 722 -13.10 53.37 -30.17
C LYS A 722 -12.82 53.49 -28.66
N ASP A 723 -13.69 54.20 -27.94
CA ASP A 723 -13.55 54.48 -26.51
C ASP A 723 -14.55 53.67 -25.66
N PHE A 724 -15.53 52.96 -26.26
CA PHE A 724 -16.63 52.31 -25.55
C PHE A 724 -17.02 50.95 -26.15
N THR A 725 -16.92 49.90 -25.34
CA THR A 725 -17.31 48.53 -25.69
C THR A 725 -18.34 47.98 -24.70
N LEU A 726 -19.31 47.22 -25.21
CA LEU A 726 -20.32 46.53 -24.43
C LEU A 726 -20.23 45.02 -24.68
N GLY A 727 -20.05 44.23 -23.62
CA GLY A 727 -19.97 42.79 -23.66
C GLY A 727 -21.17 42.10 -23.00
N ALA A 728 -21.50 40.90 -23.48
CA ALA A 728 -22.40 39.96 -22.85
C ALA A 728 -21.79 38.56 -22.91
N THR A 729 -21.82 37.83 -21.81
CA THR A 729 -21.22 36.49 -21.68
C THR A 729 -22.24 35.52 -21.12
N LEU A 730 -22.29 34.30 -21.68
CA LEU A 730 -23.08 33.16 -21.19
C LEU A 730 -22.15 31.94 -21.15
N MET A 731 -22.08 31.26 -20.02
CA MET A 731 -21.29 30.05 -19.83
C MET A 731 -22.13 28.97 -19.14
N LYS A 732 -21.91 27.72 -19.49
CA LYS A 732 -22.50 26.56 -18.84
C LYS A 732 -21.44 25.48 -18.68
N LEU A 733 -21.19 25.09 -17.44
CA LEU A 733 -20.33 23.97 -17.08
C LEU A 733 -21.22 22.80 -16.63
N HIS A 734 -21.02 21.63 -17.21
CA HIS A 734 -21.82 20.44 -16.93
C HIS A 734 -20.91 19.25 -16.65
N GLU A 735 -21.00 18.70 -15.45
CA GLU A 735 -20.21 17.57 -14.99
C GLU A 735 -21.00 16.28 -15.12
N SER A 736 -20.39 15.27 -15.73
CA SER A 736 -21.00 13.95 -15.93
C SER A 736 -20.26 12.91 -15.12
N PRO A 737 -20.88 12.34 -14.06
CA PRO A 737 -20.28 11.27 -13.27
C PRO A 737 -20.32 9.93 -14.03
N VAL A 738 -19.42 9.01 -13.67
CA VAL A 738 -19.40 7.64 -14.24
C VAL A 738 -20.59 6.82 -13.73
N THR A 739 -20.93 7.00 -12.46
CA THR A 739 -22.00 6.28 -11.76
C THR A 739 -23.17 7.22 -11.42
N GLN A 740 -24.35 6.65 -11.23
CA GLN A 740 -25.52 7.41 -10.74
C GLN A 740 -25.49 7.60 -9.22
N LYS A 741 -24.82 6.68 -8.50
CA LYS A 741 -24.51 6.81 -7.08
C LYS A 741 -23.29 7.71 -6.96
N VAL A 742 -23.45 8.81 -6.23
CA VAL A 742 -22.40 9.79 -5.97
C VAL A 742 -22.35 10.05 -4.47
N ASN A 743 -21.15 10.03 -3.91
CA ASN A 743 -20.91 10.27 -2.50
C ASN A 743 -21.01 11.76 -2.17
N TYR A 744 -21.26 12.05 -0.89
CA TYR A 744 -21.18 13.40 -0.35
C TYR A 744 -19.78 14.00 -0.58
N GLN A 745 -19.69 15.28 -0.93
CA GLN A 745 -18.48 16.01 -1.37
C GLN A 745 -17.98 15.72 -2.79
N GLU A 746 -18.51 14.70 -3.47
CA GLU A 746 -18.18 14.37 -4.86
C GLU A 746 -19.31 14.75 -5.83
N GLU A 747 -20.26 15.60 -5.39
CA GLU A 747 -21.46 15.90 -6.15
C GLU A 747 -21.15 16.62 -7.46
N PRO A 748 -21.52 16.05 -8.63
CA PRO A 748 -21.28 16.71 -9.90
C PRO A 748 -22.22 17.92 -10.04
N SER A 749 -21.70 18.97 -10.66
CA SER A 749 -22.39 20.24 -10.85
C SER A 749 -22.83 20.49 -12.30
N SER A 750 -23.86 21.31 -12.47
CA SER A 750 -24.37 21.73 -13.78
C SER A 750 -24.76 23.20 -13.74
N ASN A 751 -23.76 24.06 -13.66
CA ASN A 751 -23.90 25.49 -13.39
C ASN A 751 -24.01 26.32 -14.68
N THR A 752 -24.83 27.37 -14.66
CA THR A 752 -24.96 28.34 -15.76
C THR A 752 -24.68 29.75 -15.25
N ILE A 753 -23.81 30.49 -15.92
CA ILE A 753 -23.44 31.86 -15.57
C ILE A 753 -23.77 32.76 -16.76
N TRP A 754 -24.40 33.90 -16.52
CA TRP A 754 -24.52 34.94 -17.55
C TRP A 754 -24.18 36.30 -16.98
N GLY A 755 -23.68 37.20 -17.82
CA GLY A 755 -23.28 38.53 -17.39
C GLY A 755 -23.21 39.53 -18.52
N VAL A 756 -23.11 40.80 -18.14
CA VAL A 756 -22.92 41.94 -19.04
C VAL A 756 -21.80 42.83 -18.52
N ASP A 757 -21.02 43.36 -19.44
CA ASP A 757 -19.88 44.21 -19.12
C ASP A 757 -19.86 45.46 -20.00
N MET A 758 -19.33 46.55 -19.45
CA MET A 758 -19.12 47.80 -20.15
C MET A 758 -17.71 48.30 -19.87
N ASN A 759 -16.99 48.71 -20.90
CA ASN A 759 -15.65 49.27 -20.77
C ASN A 759 -15.58 50.59 -21.54
N PHE A 760 -15.20 51.65 -20.85
CA PHE A 760 -15.03 52.99 -21.37
C PHE A 760 -13.60 53.48 -21.09
N ARG A 761 -12.83 53.72 -22.15
CA ARG A 761 -11.46 54.23 -22.07
C ARG A 761 -11.33 55.46 -22.94
N LYS A 762 -11.08 56.62 -22.33
CA LYS A 762 -10.91 57.87 -23.05
C LYS A 762 -9.68 58.64 -22.59
N GLU A 763 -8.93 59.17 -23.54
CA GLU A 763 -7.82 60.06 -23.24
C GLU A 763 -8.34 61.37 -22.62
N VAL A 764 -7.71 61.83 -21.53
CA VAL A 764 -8.03 63.08 -20.85
C VAL A 764 -6.79 63.98 -20.84
N PRO A 765 -6.50 64.70 -21.95
CA PRO A 765 -5.32 65.55 -22.06
C PRO A 765 -5.28 66.68 -21.03
N LEU A 766 -6.43 67.05 -20.46
CA LEU A 766 -6.52 68.04 -19.38
C LEU A 766 -5.71 67.61 -18.15
N ILE A 767 -5.79 66.33 -17.78
CA ILE A 767 -5.08 65.81 -16.60
C ILE A 767 -3.59 65.76 -16.90
N THR A 768 -3.19 65.32 -18.09
CA THR A 768 -1.78 65.34 -18.53
C THR A 768 -1.20 66.74 -18.41
N LYS A 769 -1.92 67.75 -18.91
CA LYS A 769 -1.51 69.15 -18.85
C LYS A 769 -1.49 69.73 -17.44
N LEU A 770 -2.36 69.27 -16.54
CA LEU A 770 -2.36 69.68 -15.13
C LEU A 770 -1.15 69.11 -14.38
N VAL A 771 -0.77 67.86 -14.67
CA VAL A 771 0.44 67.24 -14.10
C VAL A 771 1.70 67.93 -14.60
N ASP A 772 1.74 68.31 -15.88
CA ASP A 772 2.83 69.13 -16.47
C ASP A 772 2.96 70.54 -15.86
N LEU A 773 1.95 71.01 -15.14
CA LEU A 773 1.91 72.33 -14.51
C LEU A 773 2.53 72.32 -13.09
N LEU A 774 2.82 71.15 -12.53
CA LEU A 774 3.51 71.03 -11.25
C LEU A 774 5.00 71.35 -11.42
N PRO A 775 5.58 72.25 -10.60
CA PRO A 775 7.00 72.55 -10.69
C PRO A 775 7.84 71.27 -10.48
N PHE A 776 8.89 71.13 -11.30
CA PHE A 776 9.84 70.00 -11.33
C PHE A 776 9.34 68.70 -12.03
N TYR A 777 8.16 68.66 -12.65
CA TYR A 777 7.68 67.54 -13.48
C TYR A 777 7.43 67.97 -14.94
N GLN A 778 7.82 67.15 -15.93
CA GLN A 778 7.45 67.29 -17.35
C GLN A 778 7.18 65.90 -17.93
N THR A 779 5.93 65.56 -18.21
CA THR A 779 5.51 64.25 -18.71
C THR A 779 4.70 64.37 -20.01
N LYS A 780 5.23 63.80 -21.10
CA LYS A 780 4.51 63.70 -22.38
C LYS A 780 3.60 62.47 -22.46
N ALA A 781 3.52 61.69 -21.38
CA ALA A 781 2.72 60.47 -21.34
C ALA A 781 1.22 60.83 -21.27
N PRO A 782 0.38 60.36 -22.20
CA PRO A 782 -1.05 60.66 -22.20
C PRO A 782 -1.74 60.05 -20.96
N SER A 783 -2.69 60.79 -20.39
CA SER A 783 -3.53 60.34 -19.27
C SER A 783 -4.84 59.75 -19.80
N TYR A 784 -5.26 58.61 -19.25
CA TYR A 784 -6.51 57.94 -19.63
C TYR A 784 -7.48 57.88 -18.45
N LEU A 785 -8.77 58.10 -18.72
CA LEU A 785 -9.87 57.75 -17.83
C LEU A 785 -10.41 56.40 -18.28
N ASN A 786 -10.26 55.39 -17.42
CA ASN A 786 -10.80 54.05 -17.63
C ASN A 786 -11.95 53.83 -16.65
N PHE A 787 -13.11 53.45 -17.17
CA PHE A 787 -14.26 53.02 -16.39
C PHE A 787 -14.70 51.65 -16.92
N SER A 788 -14.66 50.65 -16.05
CA SER A 788 -15.14 49.30 -16.32
C SER A 788 -16.25 48.95 -15.33
N GLY A 789 -17.33 48.35 -15.82
CA GLY A 789 -18.43 47.85 -15.01
C GLY A 789 -18.82 46.46 -15.46
N GLU A 790 -19.03 45.54 -14.53
CA GLU A 790 -19.37 44.15 -14.80
C GLU A 790 -20.54 43.72 -13.90
N PHE A 791 -21.43 42.90 -14.45
CA PHE A 791 -22.49 42.22 -13.73
C PHE A 791 -22.51 40.75 -14.15
N ALA A 792 -22.61 39.84 -13.18
CA ALA A 792 -22.73 38.41 -13.42
C ALA A 792 -23.80 37.80 -12.51
N HIS A 793 -24.56 36.85 -13.03
CA HIS A 793 -25.54 36.07 -12.29
C HIS A 793 -25.24 34.57 -12.45
N PHE A 794 -25.09 33.90 -11.32
CA PHE A 794 -24.77 32.48 -11.22
C PHE A 794 -26.02 31.67 -10.90
N ILE A 795 -26.34 30.69 -11.75
CA ILE A 795 -27.46 29.77 -11.59
C ILE A 795 -26.88 28.37 -11.32
N PRO A 796 -26.89 27.91 -10.06
CA PRO A 796 -26.47 26.55 -9.75
C PRO A 796 -27.46 25.52 -10.28
N GLY A 797 -26.98 24.31 -10.59
CA GLY A 797 -27.82 23.20 -10.99
C GLY A 797 -27.12 21.86 -10.83
N ASN A 798 -27.89 20.78 -10.94
CA ASN A 798 -27.38 19.41 -10.82
C ASN A 798 -27.62 18.60 -12.12
N PRO A 799 -26.75 17.63 -12.46
CA PRO A 799 -26.96 16.74 -13.59
C PRO A 799 -28.21 15.88 -13.43
N LYS A 800 -28.89 15.57 -14.53
CA LYS A 800 -30.10 14.72 -14.52
C LYS A 800 -29.80 13.26 -14.14
N VAL A 801 -28.55 12.83 -14.30
CA VAL A 801 -28.07 11.47 -14.01
C VAL A 801 -28.25 11.13 -12.52
N ILE A 802 -28.13 12.12 -11.63
CA ILE A 802 -28.34 11.99 -10.17
C ILE A 802 -29.78 12.34 -9.73
N GLY A 803 -30.74 12.24 -10.67
CA GLY A 803 -32.15 12.53 -10.43
C GLY A 803 -32.52 14.01 -10.41
N LYS A 804 -33.82 14.31 -10.32
CA LYS A 804 -34.35 15.69 -10.32
C LYS A 804 -34.05 16.46 -9.03
N THR A 805 -33.82 15.75 -7.94
CA THR A 805 -33.57 16.31 -6.61
C THR A 805 -32.08 16.43 -6.28
N GLY A 806 -31.19 15.89 -7.12
CA GLY A 806 -29.74 15.90 -6.86
C GLY A 806 -29.39 15.10 -5.61
N THR A 807 -29.65 13.79 -5.63
CA THR A 807 -29.39 12.93 -4.46
C THR A 807 -27.90 12.63 -4.35
N ALA A 808 -27.33 12.90 -3.17
CA ALA A 808 -25.99 12.45 -2.77
C ALA A 808 -26.11 11.44 -1.63
N TYR A 809 -25.23 10.46 -1.62
CA TYR A 809 -25.19 9.43 -0.58
C TYR A 809 -24.20 9.87 0.50
N ILE A 810 -24.68 10.03 1.73
CA ILE A 810 -23.81 10.25 2.89
C ILE A 810 -23.01 8.98 3.18
N ASP A 811 -23.66 7.82 3.01
CA ASP A 811 -23.08 6.49 3.06
C ASP A 811 -23.93 5.56 2.19
N ASP A 812 -23.30 4.74 1.36
CA ASP A 812 -23.96 3.73 0.52
C ASP A 812 -23.73 2.29 1.01
N PHE A 813 -22.95 2.11 2.08
CA PHE A 813 -22.52 0.86 2.67
C PHE A 813 -21.76 -0.11 1.74
N GLU A 814 -21.37 0.31 0.53
CA GLU A 814 -20.68 -0.58 -0.43
C GLU A 814 -19.27 -0.93 0.07
N THR A 815 -18.61 -0.01 0.77
CA THR A 815 -17.26 -0.21 1.36
C THR A 815 -17.31 -0.62 2.84
N ALA A 816 -18.51 -0.84 3.40
CA ALA A 816 -18.67 -1.17 4.81
C ALA A 816 -18.16 -2.58 5.16
N LYS A 817 -18.04 -3.47 4.17
CA LYS A 817 -17.51 -4.82 4.34
C LYS A 817 -16.09 -4.91 3.79
N ARG A 818 -15.13 -5.24 4.66
CA ARG A 818 -13.80 -5.70 4.28
C ARG A 818 -13.67 -7.17 4.66
N SER A 819 -13.35 -8.02 3.70
CA SER A 819 -13.13 -9.45 3.92
C SER A 819 -11.64 -9.78 3.90
N TYR A 820 -11.22 -10.65 4.81
CA TYR A 820 -9.89 -11.25 4.83
C TYR A 820 -10.02 -12.71 4.41
N ASP A 821 -9.44 -13.08 3.26
CA ASP A 821 -9.53 -14.46 2.77
C ASP A 821 -8.65 -15.40 3.61
N MET A 822 -9.26 -16.47 4.13
CA MET A 822 -8.60 -17.47 4.95
C MET A 822 -8.33 -18.80 4.22
N LYS A 823 -8.67 -18.91 2.92
CA LYS A 823 -8.60 -20.17 2.15
C LYS A 823 -7.20 -20.59 1.71
N ALA A 824 -6.18 -19.77 1.96
CA ALA A 824 -4.80 -20.08 1.56
C ALA A 824 -4.25 -21.28 2.34
N VAL A 825 -4.30 -22.48 1.75
CA VAL A 825 -3.90 -23.77 2.36
C VAL A 825 -2.49 -23.73 2.93
N SER A 826 -1.53 -23.11 2.24
CA SER A 826 -0.14 -23.02 2.67
C SER A 826 0.09 -22.12 3.90
N SER A 827 -0.90 -21.32 4.29
CA SER A 827 -0.84 -20.49 5.50
C SER A 827 -1.31 -21.22 6.76
N TRP A 828 -1.82 -22.45 6.62
CA TRP A 828 -2.30 -23.27 7.72
C TRP A 828 -1.27 -24.34 8.07
N SER A 829 -1.05 -24.52 9.38
CA SER A 829 -0.21 -25.56 9.97
C SER A 829 -1.02 -26.46 10.89
N LEU A 830 -0.41 -27.56 11.34
CA LEU A 830 -0.99 -28.43 12.36
C LEU A 830 -1.20 -27.62 13.67
N ALA A 831 -2.35 -27.77 14.32
CA ALA A 831 -2.62 -27.09 15.59
C ALA A 831 -2.03 -27.82 16.80
N SER A 832 -1.67 -27.05 17.82
CA SER A 832 -1.51 -27.54 19.19
C SER A 832 -2.86 -28.03 19.76
N THR A 833 -2.83 -28.86 20.80
CA THR A 833 -4.05 -29.31 21.48
C THR A 833 -4.65 -28.14 22.26
N PRO A 834 -5.89 -27.68 21.95
CA PRO A 834 -6.48 -26.55 22.66
C PRO A 834 -6.60 -26.82 24.16
N GLN A 835 -6.22 -25.86 25.00
CA GLN A 835 -6.07 -26.09 26.43
C GLN A 835 -7.25 -25.51 27.22
N ASP A 836 -7.79 -26.32 28.14
CA ASP A 836 -8.88 -25.91 29.03
C ASP A 836 -8.48 -26.10 30.49
N TYR A 837 -7.62 -25.21 31.00
CA TYR A 837 -7.02 -25.35 32.33
C TYR A 837 -7.97 -25.10 33.51
N ASN A 838 -9.19 -24.61 33.28
CA ASN A 838 -10.03 -24.04 34.35
C ASN A 838 -11.48 -24.50 34.38
N THR A 839 -11.92 -25.40 33.49
CA THR A 839 -13.27 -25.98 33.61
C THR A 839 -13.30 -27.19 34.54
N HIS A 840 -14.43 -27.39 35.21
CA HIS A 840 -14.65 -28.53 36.09
C HIS A 840 -14.65 -29.88 35.34
N ASN A 841 -14.86 -29.84 34.01
CA ASN A 841 -14.81 -30.96 33.07
C ASN A 841 -14.09 -30.50 31.80
N PRO A 842 -12.76 -30.61 31.71
CA PRO A 842 -12.00 -30.16 30.55
C PRO A 842 -12.39 -30.97 29.31
N MET A 843 -12.62 -30.29 28.18
CA MET A 843 -12.90 -30.96 26.89
C MET A 843 -11.71 -31.80 26.42
N PHE A 844 -10.49 -31.35 26.71
CA PHE A 844 -9.23 -32.01 26.40
C PHE A 844 -8.49 -32.38 27.69
N PRO A 845 -8.90 -33.46 28.39
CA PRO A 845 -8.30 -33.86 29.66
C PRO A 845 -6.80 -34.23 29.53
N GLU A 846 -6.33 -34.53 28.32
CA GLU A 846 -4.93 -34.78 27.99
C GLU A 846 -4.02 -33.54 28.05
N THR A 847 -4.59 -32.35 28.30
CA THR A 847 -3.84 -31.09 28.43
C THR A 847 -3.39 -30.78 29.86
N ALA A 848 -3.72 -31.64 30.83
CA ALA A 848 -3.28 -31.48 32.22
C ALA A 848 -1.75 -31.42 32.36
N LYS A 849 -1.28 -30.76 33.42
CA LYS A 849 0.16 -30.52 33.63
C LYS A 849 0.95 -31.83 33.75
N HIS A 850 2.14 -31.87 33.12
CA HIS A 850 3.13 -32.97 33.20
C HIS A 850 2.69 -34.32 32.62
N LEU A 851 1.88 -34.30 31.57
CA LEU A 851 1.31 -35.48 30.94
C LEU A 851 2.23 -36.16 29.90
N GLY A 852 3.29 -35.49 29.46
CA GLY A 852 4.25 -36.04 28.51
C GLY A 852 3.61 -36.37 27.16
N LEU A 853 3.93 -37.53 26.58
CA LEU A 853 3.39 -37.97 25.29
C LEU A 853 1.85 -38.11 25.25
N THR A 854 1.18 -38.20 26.40
CA THR A 854 -0.29 -38.34 26.40
C THR A 854 -1.02 -37.13 25.84
N TYR A 855 -0.35 -35.97 25.75
CA TYR A 855 -0.87 -34.73 25.16
C TYR A 855 -1.37 -34.89 23.71
N GLY A 856 -0.79 -35.82 22.94
CA GLY A 856 -1.17 -36.08 21.54
C GLY A 856 -2.14 -37.24 21.33
N PHE A 857 -2.55 -37.96 22.39
CA PHE A 857 -3.23 -39.27 22.23
C PHE A 857 -4.59 -39.19 21.53
N ASN A 858 -5.34 -38.11 21.70
CA ASN A 858 -6.66 -37.94 21.07
C ASN A 858 -6.62 -37.28 19.68
N ARG A 859 -5.42 -37.00 19.14
CA ARG A 859 -5.27 -36.38 17.82
C ARG A 859 -5.51 -37.40 16.70
N ALA A 860 -6.61 -37.24 15.98
CA ALA A 860 -6.93 -38.03 14.80
C ALA A 860 -6.41 -37.39 13.51
N LYS A 861 -6.47 -38.15 12.41
CA LYS A 861 -5.97 -37.70 11.11
C LYS A 861 -6.85 -36.59 10.54
N ILE A 862 -6.23 -35.47 10.19
CA ILE A 862 -6.83 -34.33 9.49
C ILE A 862 -5.99 -34.01 8.26
N ALA A 863 -6.62 -33.61 7.17
CA ALA A 863 -5.98 -33.11 5.96
C ALA A 863 -6.70 -31.85 5.48
N TRP A 864 -5.93 -30.85 5.05
CA TRP A 864 -6.44 -29.58 4.54
C TRP A 864 -5.79 -29.25 3.19
N TYR A 865 -6.61 -29.02 2.16
CA TYR A 865 -6.12 -28.89 0.80
C TYR A 865 -7.16 -28.22 -0.11
N TYR A 866 -6.74 -27.86 -1.32
CA TYR A 866 -7.64 -27.61 -2.45
C TYR A 866 -7.33 -28.68 -3.51
N ILE A 867 -8.29 -29.03 -4.35
CA ILE A 867 -8.05 -30.03 -5.39
C ILE A 867 -7.36 -29.36 -6.58
N ASP A 868 -6.16 -29.82 -6.91
CA ASP A 868 -5.40 -29.29 -8.04
C ASP A 868 -6.14 -29.47 -9.37
N GLU A 869 -6.17 -28.42 -10.20
CA GLU A 869 -6.87 -28.40 -11.49
C GLU A 869 -6.40 -29.50 -12.46
N ASN A 870 -5.20 -30.03 -12.27
CA ASN A 870 -4.68 -31.14 -13.06
C ASN A 870 -5.57 -32.39 -12.96
N PHE A 871 -6.28 -32.61 -11.85
CA PHE A 871 -7.25 -33.72 -11.74
C PHE A 871 -8.45 -33.54 -12.69
N TYR A 872 -8.80 -32.30 -13.06
CA TYR A 872 -9.91 -32.02 -13.97
C TYR A 872 -9.46 -31.90 -15.43
N ARG A 873 -8.23 -31.40 -15.66
CA ARG A 873 -7.69 -31.20 -17.02
C ARG A 873 -7.00 -32.44 -17.57
N GLN A 874 -6.19 -33.11 -16.75
CA GLN A 874 -5.35 -34.26 -17.12
C GLN A 874 -5.22 -35.27 -15.95
N PRO A 875 -6.32 -35.96 -15.57
CA PRO A 875 -6.31 -36.91 -14.47
C PRO A 875 -5.35 -38.08 -14.73
N PRO A 876 -4.74 -38.65 -13.67
CA PRO A 876 -4.05 -39.95 -13.73
C PRO A 876 -4.97 -41.06 -14.26
N ALA A 877 -4.40 -42.11 -14.86
CA ALA A 877 -5.16 -43.17 -15.52
C ALA A 877 -6.11 -43.96 -14.59
N ASN A 878 -5.88 -43.96 -13.28
CA ASN A 878 -6.72 -44.64 -12.28
C ASN A 878 -7.88 -43.76 -11.75
N ILE A 879 -7.97 -42.50 -12.18
CA ILE A 879 -9.04 -41.57 -11.82
C ILE A 879 -9.98 -41.41 -13.03
N SER A 880 -11.24 -41.75 -12.82
CA SER A 880 -12.29 -41.65 -13.83
C SER A 880 -13.04 -40.32 -13.75
N ASN A 881 -13.78 -39.97 -14.81
CA ASN A 881 -14.64 -38.79 -14.79
C ASN A 881 -15.74 -38.88 -13.71
N ASP A 882 -16.16 -40.09 -13.35
CA ASP A 882 -17.13 -40.31 -12.26
C ASP A 882 -16.51 -39.94 -10.90
N ASP A 883 -15.23 -40.28 -10.69
CA ASP A 883 -14.48 -39.88 -9.48
C ASP A 883 -14.32 -38.35 -9.37
N CYS A 884 -14.23 -37.65 -10.51
CA CYS A 884 -14.19 -36.17 -10.57
C CYS A 884 -15.58 -35.51 -10.50
N SER A 885 -16.66 -36.30 -10.52
CA SER A 885 -18.04 -35.80 -10.48
C SER A 885 -18.70 -35.97 -9.11
N LEU A 886 -18.01 -36.59 -8.14
CA LEU A 886 -18.54 -36.77 -6.79
C LEU A 886 -18.72 -35.39 -6.12
N PRO A 887 -19.70 -35.24 -5.21
CA PRO A 887 -19.97 -33.96 -4.54
C PRO A 887 -18.72 -33.34 -3.91
N TYR A 888 -17.89 -34.15 -3.25
CA TYR A 888 -16.71 -33.70 -2.51
C TYR A 888 -15.44 -33.52 -3.36
N THR A 889 -15.48 -33.86 -4.64
CA THR A 889 -14.29 -33.81 -5.53
C THR A 889 -14.50 -33.01 -6.80
N ARG A 890 -15.72 -32.58 -7.10
CA ARG A 890 -16.04 -31.81 -8.31
C ARG A 890 -15.55 -30.35 -8.23
N PRO A 891 -15.25 -29.70 -9.37
CA PRO A 891 -15.05 -28.26 -9.38
C PRO A 891 -16.36 -27.53 -9.06
N ILE A 892 -16.28 -26.44 -8.29
CA ILE A 892 -17.43 -25.61 -7.91
C ILE A 892 -17.40 -24.33 -8.74
N GLU A 893 -18.46 -24.06 -9.51
CA GLU A 893 -18.54 -22.82 -10.31
C GLU A 893 -18.96 -21.62 -9.44
N GLU A 894 -18.39 -20.44 -9.70
CA GLU A 894 -18.77 -19.19 -9.00
C GLU A 894 -20.28 -18.91 -9.13
N ARG A 895 -20.90 -19.31 -10.26
CA ARG A 895 -22.34 -19.11 -10.51
C ARG A 895 -23.24 -19.95 -9.63
N GLU A 896 -22.76 -21.06 -9.08
CA GLU A 896 -23.53 -21.84 -8.10
C GLU A 896 -23.73 -21.04 -6.81
N PHE A 897 -22.73 -20.22 -6.47
CA PHE A 897 -22.73 -19.43 -5.24
C PHE A 897 -23.27 -18.01 -5.44
N HIS A 898 -22.80 -17.32 -6.49
CA HIS A 898 -23.22 -15.97 -6.86
C HIS A 898 -23.87 -15.95 -8.25
N PRO A 899 -25.15 -16.36 -8.39
CA PRO A 899 -25.80 -16.50 -9.70
C PRO A 899 -25.97 -15.17 -10.45
N ASN A 900 -25.99 -14.04 -9.73
CA ASN A 900 -26.17 -12.70 -10.31
C ASN A 900 -24.85 -11.93 -10.52
N LYS A 901 -23.70 -12.52 -10.17
CA LYS A 901 -22.40 -11.86 -10.36
C LYS A 901 -21.99 -11.98 -11.82
N GLU A 902 -21.75 -10.84 -12.46
CA GLU A 902 -21.21 -10.79 -13.82
C GLU A 902 -19.70 -11.01 -13.77
N LEU A 903 -19.25 -12.17 -14.24
CA LEU A 903 -17.83 -12.49 -14.35
C LEU A 903 -17.22 -11.79 -15.57
N THR A 904 -16.10 -11.10 -15.35
CA THR A 904 -15.25 -10.57 -16.40
C THR A 904 -14.45 -11.69 -17.09
N GLN A 905 -13.83 -11.42 -18.24
CA GLN A 905 -13.06 -12.45 -18.98
C GLN A 905 -11.80 -12.91 -18.23
N GLU A 906 -11.29 -12.12 -17.28
CA GLU A 906 -10.06 -12.39 -16.54
C GLU A 906 -10.30 -13.13 -15.22
N GLU A 907 -11.54 -13.17 -14.73
CA GLU A 907 -11.88 -13.88 -13.49
C GLU A 907 -11.96 -15.40 -13.68
N MET A 908 -11.46 -16.15 -12.69
CA MET A 908 -11.59 -17.60 -12.66
C MET A 908 -13.06 -18.00 -12.53
N ARG A 909 -13.51 -18.93 -13.39
CA ARG A 909 -14.90 -19.43 -13.37
C ARG A 909 -15.19 -20.34 -12.18
N ASN A 910 -14.18 -21.05 -11.69
CA ASN A 910 -14.28 -21.99 -10.59
C ASN A 910 -13.75 -21.34 -9.31
N ILE A 911 -14.46 -21.56 -8.21
CA ILE A 911 -14.00 -21.17 -6.89
C ILE A 911 -12.91 -22.13 -6.45
N ARG A 912 -11.80 -21.61 -5.93
CA ARG A 912 -10.85 -22.40 -5.15
C ARG A 912 -11.43 -22.66 -3.77
N GLU A 913 -11.74 -23.92 -3.48
CA GLU A 913 -12.26 -24.40 -2.22
C GLU A 913 -11.16 -24.60 -1.16
N PHE A 914 -11.56 -24.62 0.10
CA PHE A 914 -10.71 -24.99 1.23
C PHE A 914 -11.28 -26.25 1.86
N ASN A 915 -10.83 -27.41 1.40
CA ASN A 915 -11.31 -28.70 1.87
C ASN A 915 -10.63 -29.05 3.20
N ILE A 916 -11.43 -29.48 4.17
CA ILE A 916 -10.97 -30.09 5.41
C ILE A 916 -11.53 -31.52 5.44
N ALA A 917 -10.65 -32.51 5.41
CA ALA A 917 -11.01 -33.91 5.56
C ALA A 917 -10.57 -34.41 6.94
N PHE A 918 -11.53 -34.86 7.75
CA PHE A 918 -11.29 -35.36 9.11
C PHE A 918 -11.63 -36.84 9.20
N TYR A 919 -10.66 -37.66 9.63
CA TYR A 919 -10.76 -39.11 9.74
C TYR A 919 -10.60 -39.52 11.22
N PRO A 920 -11.68 -39.48 12.02
CA PRO A 920 -11.62 -39.66 13.49
C PRO A 920 -11.22 -41.07 13.94
N SER A 921 -11.29 -42.06 13.05
CA SER A 921 -10.86 -43.44 13.31
C SER A 921 -9.40 -43.71 12.93
N GLU A 922 -8.73 -42.78 12.25
CA GLU A 922 -7.34 -42.90 11.81
C GLU A 922 -6.43 -42.05 12.71
N ARG A 923 -5.23 -42.57 12.99
CA ARG A 923 -4.22 -41.90 13.83
C ARG A 923 -3.64 -40.67 13.10
N GLY A 924 -3.64 -39.51 13.78
CA GLY A 924 -2.98 -38.30 13.28
C GLY A 924 -1.49 -38.26 13.57
N PRO A 925 -0.77 -37.23 13.08
CA PRO A 925 0.65 -37.03 13.35
C PRO A 925 0.96 -36.85 14.85
N TYR A 926 2.10 -37.38 15.28
CA TYR A 926 2.60 -37.38 16.66
C TYR A 926 1.61 -37.92 17.70
N ASN A 927 0.81 -38.90 17.31
CA ASN A 927 -0.13 -39.57 18.21
C ASN A 927 0.43 -40.94 18.63
N PHE A 928 0.93 -41.03 19.87
CA PHE A 928 1.45 -42.27 20.47
C PHE A 928 0.42 -42.99 21.36
N ASP A 929 -0.86 -42.96 20.96
CA ASP A 929 -1.96 -43.48 21.77
C ASP A 929 -1.75 -44.94 22.15
N THR A 930 -1.79 -45.16 23.46
CA THR A 930 -1.88 -46.48 24.07
C THR A 930 -2.98 -46.40 25.13
N THR A 931 -3.68 -47.51 25.36
CA THR A 931 -4.79 -47.56 26.35
C THR A 931 -4.36 -46.88 27.66
N SER A 932 -4.99 -45.75 28.01
CA SER A 932 -4.62 -44.90 29.15
C SER A 932 -5.85 -44.35 29.88
N SER A 933 -5.65 -43.52 30.91
CA SER A 933 -6.76 -42.84 31.61
C SER A 933 -7.36 -41.68 30.82
N TYR A 934 -6.69 -41.20 29.78
CA TYR A 934 -7.07 -40.00 29.01
C TYR A 934 -7.51 -40.33 27.57
N SER A 935 -7.36 -41.59 27.15
CA SER A 935 -7.66 -42.05 25.80
C SER A 935 -8.17 -43.50 25.81
N ALA A 936 -9.09 -43.80 24.89
CA ALA A 936 -9.67 -45.13 24.71
C ALA A 936 -8.68 -46.17 24.11
N GLY A 937 -7.56 -45.72 23.51
CA GLY A 937 -6.54 -46.57 22.91
C GLY A 937 -6.85 -47.03 21.48
N LEU A 938 -6.15 -48.06 21.02
CA LEU A 938 -6.23 -48.62 19.67
C LEU A 938 -7.06 -49.91 19.64
N LEU A 939 -7.74 -50.15 18.51
CA LEU A 939 -8.32 -51.46 18.15
C LEU A 939 -7.24 -52.38 17.55
N PRO A 940 -7.42 -53.72 17.54
CA PRO A 940 -6.41 -54.65 16.99
C PRO A 940 -6.03 -54.38 15.53
N ASP A 941 -6.92 -53.78 14.74
CA ASP A 941 -6.68 -53.39 13.35
C ASP A 941 -5.88 -52.09 13.19
N GLY A 942 -5.50 -51.43 14.29
CA GLY A 942 -4.76 -50.17 14.30
C GLY A 942 -5.61 -48.90 14.26
N SER A 943 -6.95 -49.03 14.20
CA SER A 943 -7.85 -47.87 14.23
C SER A 943 -8.02 -47.30 15.64
N LEU A 944 -8.29 -46.00 15.75
CA LEU A 944 -8.55 -45.33 17.03
C LEU A 944 -9.88 -45.81 17.61
N LYS A 945 -9.85 -46.25 18.87
CA LYS A 945 -11.06 -46.59 19.63
C LYS A 945 -11.81 -45.31 20.03
N ASP A 946 -13.14 -45.40 20.08
CA ASP A 946 -14.08 -44.31 20.39
C ASP A 946 -13.83 -43.01 19.59
N PRO A 947 -14.05 -43.02 18.24
CA PRO A 947 -13.79 -41.88 17.35
C PRO A 947 -14.46 -40.56 17.77
N GLN A 948 -15.58 -40.63 18.50
CA GLN A 948 -16.31 -39.45 19.01
C GLN A 948 -15.52 -38.64 20.05
N THR A 949 -14.48 -39.23 20.66
CA THR A 949 -13.60 -38.57 21.63
C THR A 949 -12.37 -37.93 21.00
N ARG A 950 -12.19 -38.11 19.68
CA ARG A 950 -10.98 -37.69 18.95
C ARG A 950 -11.19 -36.33 18.30
N TRP A 951 -10.10 -35.60 18.10
CA TRP A 951 -10.12 -34.27 17.50
C TRP A 951 -9.00 -34.14 16.46
N GLY A 952 -9.12 -33.16 15.56
CA GLY A 952 -8.08 -32.75 14.62
C GLY A 952 -8.19 -31.26 14.42
N GLY A 953 -7.05 -30.56 14.35
CA GLY A 953 -7.01 -29.11 14.31
C GLY A 953 -5.91 -28.57 13.41
N ILE A 954 -6.18 -27.39 12.86
CA ILE A 954 -5.25 -26.60 12.08
C ILE A 954 -5.25 -25.18 12.63
N MET A 955 -4.10 -24.51 12.57
CA MET A 955 -3.96 -23.13 13.03
C MET A 955 -3.26 -22.28 11.98
N ARG A 956 -3.42 -20.96 12.07
CA ARG A 956 -2.74 -19.99 11.22
C ARG A 956 -2.60 -18.67 11.93
N LYS A 957 -1.67 -17.84 11.45
CA LYS A 957 -1.65 -16.43 11.83
C LYS A 957 -2.79 -15.65 11.17
N LEU A 958 -3.23 -14.61 11.86
CA LEU A 958 -4.17 -13.63 11.36
C LEU A 958 -3.41 -12.35 10.99
N GLU A 959 -3.73 -11.78 9.83
CA GLU A 959 -3.07 -10.55 9.37
C GLU A 959 -3.44 -9.33 10.25
N PRO A 960 -4.74 -9.06 10.53
CA PRO A 960 -5.09 -8.10 11.57
C PRO A 960 -5.05 -8.77 12.95
N THR A 961 -4.15 -8.31 13.83
CA THR A 961 -4.07 -8.77 15.22
C THR A 961 -4.99 -8.00 16.18
N ASP A 962 -5.38 -6.77 15.84
CA ASP A 962 -6.33 -5.95 16.59
C ASP A 962 -7.72 -5.97 15.90
N PHE A 963 -8.59 -6.86 16.37
CA PHE A 963 -9.95 -7.01 15.84
C PHE A 963 -10.86 -5.81 16.14
N GLU A 964 -10.61 -5.07 17.22
CA GLU A 964 -11.39 -3.89 17.56
C GLU A 964 -11.09 -2.74 16.59
N ALA A 965 -9.81 -2.48 16.33
CA ALA A 965 -9.39 -1.46 15.36
C ALA A 965 -9.75 -1.85 13.91
N ALA A 966 -9.71 -3.14 13.58
CA ALA A 966 -10.09 -3.65 12.26
C ALA A 966 -11.62 -3.80 12.07
N ASN A 967 -12.41 -3.60 13.14
CA ASN A 967 -13.86 -3.82 13.18
C ASN A 967 -14.28 -5.19 12.63
N ILE A 968 -13.66 -6.27 13.12
CA ILE A 968 -14.00 -7.64 12.73
C ILE A 968 -15.24 -8.09 13.49
N GLU A 969 -16.33 -8.38 12.78
CA GLU A 969 -17.63 -8.69 13.39
C GLU A 969 -18.05 -10.16 13.26
N TYR A 970 -17.75 -10.83 12.13
CA TYR A 970 -18.22 -12.19 11.85
C TYR A 970 -17.21 -13.01 11.05
N ILE A 971 -17.28 -14.33 11.25
CA ILE A 971 -16.65 -15.32 10.36
C ILE A 971 -17.71 -15.75 9.36
N GLU A 972 -17.45 -15.56 8.08
CA GLU A 972 -18.33 -16.02 7.00
C GLU A 972 -17.67 -17.19 6.26
N PHE A 973 -18.38 -18.31 6.16
CA PHE A 973 -17.95 -19.46 5.37
C PHE A 973 -19.15 -20.17 4.78
N TRP A 974 -18.91 -20.87 3.68
CA TRP A 974 -19.89 -21.69 2.99
C TRP A 974 -19.41 -23.13 3.01
N MET A 975 -20.20 -23.99 3.64
CA MET A 975 -19.90 -25.41 3.79
C MET A 975 -20.84 -26.21 2.92
N MET A 976 -20.29 -27.09 2.08
CA MET A 976 -21.09 -28.11 1.40
C MET A 976 -21.63 -29.08 2.45
N ASP A 977 -22.90 -29.47 2.34
CA ASP A 977 -23.51 -30.44 3.25
C ASP A 977 -22.68 -31.75 3.28
N PRO A 978 -22.01 -32.08 4.40
CA PRO A 978 -21.18 -33.28 4.50
C PRO A 978 -22.01 -34.56 4.67
N PHE A 979 -23.33 -34.46 4.83
CA PHE A 979 -24.24 -35.59 5.08
C PHE A 979 -24.98 -36.08 3.83
N ILE A 980 -24.68 -35.54 2.64
CA ILE A 980 -25.32 -35.90 1.36
C ILE A 980 -25.33 -37.42 1.13
N GLU A 981 -24.22 -38.10 1.44
CA GLU A 981 -24.10 -39.55 1.27
C GLU A 981 -24.61 -40.37 2.46
N ASN A 982 -24.68 -39.77 3.67
CA ASN A 982 -25.15 -40.45 4.88
C ASN A 982 -26.10 -39.57 5.71
N PRO A 983 -27.38 -39.49 5.33
CA PRO A 983 -28.37 -38.66 6.03
C PRO A 983 -28.73 -39.13 7.44
N GLN A 984 -28.26 -40.30 7.88
CA GLN A 984 -28.52 -40.85 9.21
C GLN A 984 -27.31 -40.70 10.16
N HIS A 985 -26.31 -39.90 9.76
CA HIS A 985 -25.14 -39.65 10.58
C HIS A 985 -25.50 -38.92 11.90
N SER A 986 -24.83 -39.26 13.00
CA SER A 986 -25.08 -38.68 14.33
C SER A 986 -24.54 -37.26 14.53
N GLY A 987 -24.11 -36.60 13.46
CA GLY A 987 -23.47 -35.28 13.50
C GLY A 987 -22.02 -35.26 14.04
N GLY A 988 -21.50 -34.05 14.22
CA GLY A 988 -20.18 -33.70 14.73
C GLY A 988 -20.12 -32.23 15.17
N LYS A 989 -18.94 -31.73 15.56
CA LYS A 989 -18.75 -30.34 16.00
C LYS A 989 -17.52 -29.73 15.33
N LEU A 990 -17.63 -28.46 14.95
CA LEU A 990 -16.54 -27.64 14.45
C LEU A 990 -16.31 -26.48 15.43
N TYR A 991 -15.06 -26.23 15.80
CA TYR A 991 -14.69 -25.15 16.71
C TYR A 991 -13.80 -24.14 16.00
N PHE A 992 -14.07 -22.86 16.21
CA PHE A 992 -13.15 -21.78 15.85
C PHE A 992 -12.58 -21.16 17.13
N ASN A 993 -11.26 -21.25 17.28
CA ASN A 993 -10.54 -20.63 18.38
C ASN A 993 -9.89 -19.36 17.85
N LEU A 994 -10.24 -18.20 18.40
CA LEU A 994 -9.73 -16.90 17.98
C LEU A 994 -9.09 -16.16 19.15
N GLY A 995 -7.80 -15.90 19.04
CA GLY A 995 -7.00 -15.20 20.06
C GLY A 995 -5.55 -15.67 20.03
N GLU A 996 -4.91 -15.68 21.19
CA GLU A 996 -3.59 -16.26 21.37
C GLU A 996 -3.73 -17.77 21.60
N ILE A 997 -3.14 -18.55 20.70
CA ILE A 997 -3.12 -20.01 20.73
C ILE A 997 -1.65 -20.44 20.80
N SER A 998 -1.35 -21.50 21.53
CA SER A 998 0.01 -22.01 21.66
C SER A 998 0.54 -22.49 20.31
N GLU A 999 1.73 -22.04 19.94
CA GLU A 999 2.46 -22.50 18.74
C GLU A 999 3.29 -23.77 19.01
N ASP A 1000 3.40 -24.16 20.29
CA ASP A 1000 4.03 -25.40 20.77
C ASP A 1000 3.14 -26.62 20.43
N ILE A 1001 3.34 -27.17 19.23
CA ILE A 1001 2.60 -28.33 18.69
C ILE A 1001 3.00 -29.59 19.46
N LEU A 1002 4.30 -29.75 19.70
CA LEU A 1002 4.91 -30.84 20.46
C LEU A 1002 5.30 -30.37 21.86
N ARG A 1003 4.31 -30.36 22.77
CA ARG A 1003 4.40 -29.77 24.11
C ARG A 1003 5.67 -30.17 24.91
N ASP A 1004 6.74 -29.40 24.73
CA ASP A 1004 7.99 -29.50 25.48
C ASP A 1004 8.63 -28.13 25.80
N GLY A 1005 8.01 -27.04 25.33
CA GLY A 1005 8.46 -25.67 25.56
C GLY A 1005 9.75 -25.30 24.82
N ARG A 1006 10.19 -26.13 23.85
CA ARG A 1006 11.30 -25.86 22.94
C ARG A 1006 10.73 -25.53 21.57
N LYS A 1007 11.33 -24.55 20.89
CA LYS A 1007 10.95 -24.23 19.51
C LYS A 1007 11.57 -25.25 18.57
N SER A 1008 10.77 -26.13 17.97
CA SER A 1008 11.25 -27.00 16.90
C SER A 1008 11.35 -26.26 15.57
N PHE A 1009 12.45 -26.50 14.84
CA PHE A 1009 12.66 -25.98 13.49
C PHE A 1009 13.65 -26.83 12.70
N GLU A 1010 13.22 -27.30 11.54
CA GLU A 1010 13.97 -28.27 10.73
C GLU A 1010 15.30 -27.71 10.20
N ASN A 1011 15.36 -26.42 9.86
CA ASN A 1011 16.58 -25.81 9.34
C ASN A 1011 17.72 -25.71 10.36
N GLY A 1012 17.43 -25.92 11.66
CA GLY A 1012 18.44 -26.01 12.72
C GLY A 1012 18.96 -27.41 12.97
N LEU A 1013 18.34 -28.43 12.37
CA LEU A 1013 18.75 -29.83 12.52
C LEU A 1013 20.07 -30.09 11.78
N PRO A 1014 20.81 -31.16 12.16
CA PRO A 1014 22.10 -31.50 11.57
C PRO A 1014 22.01 -31.67 10.04
N THR A 1015 23.04 -31.21 9.33
CA THR A 1015 23.12 -31.35 7.87
C THR A 1015 23.71 -32.70 7.43
N SER A 1016 23.95 -33.62 8.35
CA SER A 1016 24.60 -34.91 8.10
C SER A 1016 24.09 -35.95 9.10
N ALA A 1017 24.45 -37.22 8.88
CA ALA A 1017 24.13 -38.31 9.82
C ALA A 1017 24.78 -38.15 11.22
N GLU A 1018 25.77 -37.26 11.40
CA GLU A 1018 26.33 -36.97 12.71
C GLU A 1018 25.42 -36.01 13.49
N VAL A 1019 24.86 -36.50 14.61
CA VAL A 1019 23.92 -35.76 15.45
C VAL A 1019 24.69 -34.79 16.35
N VAL A 1020 24.81 -33.54 15.91
CA VAL A 1020 25.47 -32.43 16.64
C VAL A 1020 24.51 -31.27 16.86
N ASP A 1021 24.80 -30.39 17.84
CA ASP A 1021 24.04 -29.15 18.09
C ASP A 1021 22.52 -29.31 18.31
N VAL A 1022 22.08 -30.48 18.74
CA VAL A 1022 20.69 -30.78 19.14
C VAL A 1022 20.58 -31.15 20.62
N ASP A 1023 19.42 -30.91 21.20
CA ASP A 1023 19.00 -31.38 22.53
C ASP A 1023 17.90 -32.44 22.38
N THR A 1024 17.70 -33.29 23.39
CA THR A 1024 16.68 -34.35 23.34
C THR A 1024 15.54 -34.04 24.30
N THR A 1025 14.31 -34.08 23.81
CA THR A 1025 13.08 -33.89 24.58
C THR A 1025 12.31 -35.21 24.69
N ILE A 1026 11.08 -35.19 25.19
CA ILE A 1026 10.23 -36.39 25.22
C ILE A 1026 9.67 -36.74 23.84
N TRP A 1027 9.61 -35.75 22.93
CA TRP A 1027 9.07 -35.89 21.58
C TRP A 1027 10.16 -36.25 20.58
N GLY A 1028 11.39 -35.75 20.75
CA GLY A 1028 12.48 -36.11 19.86
C GLY A 1028 13.73 -35.25 20.06
N ARG A 1029 14.24 -34.67 18.97
CA ARG A 1029 15.45 -33.84 18.93
C ARG A 1029 15.09 -32.43 18.48
N VAL A 1030 15.55 -31.44 19.24
CA VAL A 1030 15.31 -30.02 18.94
C VAL A 1030 16.65 -29.30 18.80
N PRO A 1031 16.84 -28.39 17.82
CA PRO A 1031 18.08 -27.64 17.68
C PRO A 1031 18.46 -26.82 18.92
N ARG A 1032 19.76 -26.72 19.21
CA ARG A 1032 20.31 -25.83 20.26
C ARG A 1032 20.68 -24.45 19.75
N LEU A 1033 20.92 -24.34 18.45
CA LEU A 1033 21.21 -23.08 17.79
C LEU A 1033 19.93 -22.24 17.72
N GLN A 1034 20.05 -20.94 17.45
CA GLN A 1034 18.90 -20.10 17.17
C GLN A 1034 18.65 -20.05 15.66
N SER A 1035 17.38 -20.06 15.25
CA SER A 1035 17.02 -19.84 13.85
C SER A 1035 17.31 -18.38 13.48
N ILE A 1036 18.21 -18.17 12.51
CA ILE A 1036 18.56 -16.83 12.00
C ILE A 1036 17.73 -16.50 10.76
N VAL A 1037 17.47 -17.50 9.92
CA VAL A 1037 16.70 -17.39 8.68
C VAL A 1037 15.83 -18.63 8.55
N ASN A 1038 14.56 -18.44 8.20
CA ASN A 1038 13.62 -19.53 7.97
C ASN A 1038 13.79 -20.15 6.57
N ALA A 1039 14.93 -20.80 6.34
CA ALA A 1039 15.24 -21.47 5.08
C ALA A 1039 16.22 -22.63 5.31
N PHE A 1040 16.06 -23.68 4.53
CA PHE A 1040 16.97 -24.82 4.52
C PHE A 1040 18.32 -24.51 3.84
N SER A 1041 19.29 -25.41 4.02
CA SER A 1041 20.56 -25.39 3.28
C SER A 1041 20.33 -25.55 1.76
N ASN A 1042 21.21 -24.91 0.97
CA ASN A 1042 21.26 -25.07 -0.49
C ASN A 1042 21.85 -26.41 -0.94
N ASP A 1043 22.41 -27.21 -0.03
CA ASP A 1043 22.93 -28.54 -0.35
C ASP A 1043 21.81 -29.60 -0.33
N PRO A 1044 21.48 -30.25 -1.46
CA PRO A 1044 20.45 -31.29 -1.51
C PRO A 1044 20.75 -32.48 -0.59
N ALA A 1045 22.02 -32.83 -0.38
CA ALA A 1045 22.40 -33.98 0.45
C ALA A 1045 22.15 -33.73 1.95
N ALA A 1046 22.10 -32.45 2.37
CA ALA A 1046 21.75 -32.06 3.72
C ALA A 1046 20.24 -32.12 3.98
N ARG A 1047 19.42 -31.93 2.94
CA ARG A 1047 17.95 -31.80 3.07
C ARG A 1047 17.33 -33.01 3.74
N GLN A 1048 17.75 -34.22 3.38
CA GLN A 1048 17.23 -35.47 3.95
C GLN A 1048 17.45 -35.62 5.48
N TYR A 1049 18.39 -34.87 6.06
CA TYR A 1049 18.66 -34.89 7.51
C TYR A 1049 17.99 -33.72 8.24
N GLN A 1050 17.48 -32.73 7.50
CA GLN A 1050 16.81 -31.56 8.04
C GLN A 1050 15.28 -31.68 7.91
N ASP A 1051 14.78 -32.16 6.78
CA ASP A 1051 13.35 -32.33 6.45
C ASP A 1051 12.78 -33.62 7.06
N ILE A 1052 12.82 -33.70 8.41
CA ILE A 1052 12.46 -34.88 9.21
C ILE A 1052 11.42 -34.56 10.29
N GLY A 1053 10.52 -33.60 10.03
CA GLY A 1053 9.39 -33.34 10.90
C GLY A 1053 9.66 -32.44 12.10
N TYR A 1054 8.59 -32.17 12.86
CA TYR A 1054 8.63 -31.37 14.09
C TYR A 1054 9.37 -32.07 15.23
N ASP A 1055 9.45 -33.39 15.24
CA ASP A 1055 10.16 -34.14 16.29
C ASP A 1055 11.66 -34.26 16.03
N GLY A 1056 12.14 -33.94 14.82
CA GLY A 1056 13.55 -33.99 14.46
C GLY A 1056 14.13 -35.41 14.46
N LEU A 1057 13.30 -36.41 14.23
CA LEU A 1057 13.67 -37.82 14.11
C LEU A 1057 13.28 -38.30 12.71
N SER A 1058 14.16 -39.05 12.05
CA SER A 1058 13.70 -39.79 10.87
C SER A 1058 12.89 -40.99 11.31
N SER A 1059 11.98 -41.47 10.45
CA SER A 1059 11.23 -42.71 10.68
C SER A 1059 12.09 -43.92 11.14
N GLU A 1060 13.36 -44.00 10.73
CA GLU A 1060 14.31 -45.00 11.25
C GLU A 1060 14.68 -44.77 12.72
N ASP A 1061 15.06 -43.54 13.07
CA ASP A 1061 15.45 -43.16 14.44
C ASP A 1061 14.27 -43.26 15.42
N GLU A 1062 13.05 -42.97 14.97
CA GLU A 1062 11.82 -43.10 15.75
C GLU A 1062 11.61 -44.51 16.31
N THR A 1063 11.93 -45.55 15.53
CA THR A 1063 11.76 -46.94 15.98
C THR A 1063 12.57 -47.23 17.24
N SER A 1064 13.77 -46.65 17.33
CA SER A 1064 14.65 -46.78 18.49
C SER A 1064 14.26 -45.85 19.64
N PHE A 1065 13.76 -44.64 19.32
CA PHE A 1065 13.39 -43.64 20.31
C PHE A 1065 12.09 -44.00 21.04
N PHE A 1066 11.10 -44.50 20.31
CA PHE A 1066 9.78 -44.88 20.81
C PHE A 1066 9.63 -46.39 21.08
N GLU A 1067 10.73 -47.11 21.35
CA GLU A 1067 10.73 -48.57 21.60
C GLU A 1067 9.69 -48.99 22.64
N ARG A 1068 9.50 -48.18 23.69
CA ARG A 1068 8.51 -48.44 24.75
C ARG A 1068 7.07 -48.41 24.22
N PHE A 1069 6.75 -47.44 23.36
CA PHE A 1069 5.44 -47.34 22.73
C PHE A 1069 5.19 -48.54 21.80
N LEU A 1070 6.15 -48.85 20.94
CA LEU A 1070 6.08 -49.97 20.00
C LEU A 1070 5.92 -51.32 20.73
N THR A 1071 6.63 -51.51 21.85
CA THR A 1071 6.49 -52.74 22.67
C THR A 1071 5.08 -52.90 23.22
N ILE A 1072 4.43 -51.80 23.63
CA ILE A 1072 3.05 -51.81 24.14
C ILE A 1072 2.07 -52.04 22.97
N ALA A 1073 2.30 -51.39 21.83
CA ALA A 1073 1.47 -51.53 20.64
C ALA A 1073 1.50 -52.95 20.06
N ASN A 1074 2.66 -53.61 20.03
CA ASN A 1074 2.81 -55.00 19.57
C ASN A 1074 1.95 -55.99 20.38
N ALA A 1075 1.67 -55.68 21.65
CA ALA A 1075 0.80 -56.50 22.49
C ALA A 1075 -0.70 -56.26 22.24
N GLN A 1076 -1.06 -55.19 21.53
CA GLN A 1076 -2.44 -54.74 21.29
C GLN A 1076 -2.88 -54.89 19.82
N LEU A 1077 -1.95 -54.83 18.87
CA LEU A 1077 -2.20 -54.81 17.43
C LEU A 1077 -2.01 -56.17 16.75
N ASP A 1078 -2.74 -56.39 15.67
CA ASP A 1078 -2.49 -57.47 14.72
C ASP A 1078 -1.18 -57.21 13.96
N GLN A 1079 -0.54 -58.27 13.45
CA GLN A 1079 0.79 -58.18 12.81
C GLN A 1079 0.82 -57.16 11.66
N GLU A 1080 -0.21 -57.12 10.82
CA GLU A 1080 -0.27 -56.17 9.69
C GLU A 1080 -0.39 -54.71 10.16
N ALA A 1081 -1.18 -54.46 11.20
CA ALA A 1081 -1.34 -53.12 11.77
C ALA A 1081 -0.06 -52.67 12.49
N TYR A 1082 0.62 -53.59 13.17
CA TYR A 1082 1.91 -53.34 13.80
C TYR A 1082 3.02 -53.08 12.78
N ASP A 1083 3.06 -53.84 11.67
CA ASP A 1083 4.05 -53.63 10.60
C ASP A 1083 3.89 -52.25 9.94
N LYS A 1084 2.65 -51.76 9.78
CA LYS A 1084 2.35 -50.39 9.32
C LYS A 1084 2.79 -49.34 10.34
N LEU A 1085 2.56 -49.58 11.63
CA LEU A 1085 3.00 -48.67 12.70
C LEU A 1085 4.53 -48.59 12.80
N LEU A 1086 5.24 -49.69 12.52
CA LEU A 1086 6.69 -49.76 12.59
C LEU A 1086 7.38 -49.02 11.42
N GLN A 1087 6.66 -48.78 10.33
CA GLN A 1087 7.17 -48.00 9.19
C GLN A 1087 7.15 -46.49 9.45
N ASP A 1088 6.17 -46.02 10.21
CA ASP A 1088 5.93 -44.59 10.51
C ASP A 1088 5.41 -44.45 11.96
N PRO A 1089 6.28 -44.60 12.98
CA PRO A 1089 5.88 -44.51 14.38
C PRO A 1089 5.26 -43.16 14.78
N SER A 1090 5.71 -42.03 14.28
CA SER A 1090 5.13 -40.70 14.56
C SER A 1090 3.90 -40.38 13.73
N GLY A 1091 3.71 -40.95 12.54
CA GLY A 1091 2.56 -40.68 11.67
C GLY A 1091 2.70 -39.44 10.80
N ASP A 1092 3.91 -38.93 10.59
CA ASP A 1092 4.23 -37.64 9.99
C ASP A 1092 4.98 -37.73 8.65
N ASP A 1093 5.03 -38.93 8.04
CA ASP A 1093 5.49 -39.17 6.67
C ASP A 1093 4.65 -38.41 5.63
N PHE A 1094 5.30 -37.58 4.82
CA PHE A 1094 4.65 -36.88 3.71
C PHE A 1094 4.53 -37.75 2.45
N MET A 1095 3.41 -37.62 1.74
CA MET A 1095 3.23 -38.20 0.41
C MET A 1095 2.53 -37.24 -0.55
N TYR A 1096 3.16 -36.97 -1.70
CA TYR A 1096 2.59 -36.10 -2.73
C TYR A 1096 1.37 -36.76 -3.40
N PHE A 1097 0.32 -35.99 -3.68
CA PHE A 1097 -0.95 -36.52 -4.22
C PHE A 1097 -0.83 -37.16 -5.62
N ARG A 1098 0.23 -36.87 -6.38
CA ARG A 1098 0.55 -37.49 -7.67
C ARG A 1098 1.56 -38.65 -7.59
N SER A 1099 1.98 -39.07 -6.40
CA SER A 1099 2.94 -40.17 -6.23
C SER A 1099 2.50 -41.44 -6.98
N ASP A 1100 3.44 -42.09 -7.63
CA ASP A 1100 3.22 -43.35 -8.37
C ASP A 1100 2.69 -44.47 -7.44
N GLU A 1101 2.94 -44.40 -6.13
CA GLU A 1101 2.41 -45.35 -5.15
C GLU A 1101 0.88 -45.29 -5.05
N TYR A 1102 0.29 -44.10 -5.17
CA TYR A 1102 -1.16 -43.93 -5.22
C TYR A 1102 -1.77 -44.46 -6.52
N ASP A 1103 -1.00 -44.44 -7.61
CA ASP A 1103 -1.42 -45.04 -8.88
C ASP A 1103 -1.41 -46.57 -8.77
N GLN A 1104 -0.36 -47.15 -8.16
CA GLN A 1104 -0.21 -48.59 -7.95
C GLN A 1104 -1.25 -49.17 -6.97
N SER A 1105 -1.60 -48.41 -5.93
CA SER A 1105 -2.62 -48.78 -4.94
C SER A 1105 -4.05 -48.46 -5.36
N ASN A 1106 -4.25 -47.87 -6.55
CA ASN A 1106 -5.55 -47.44 -7.07
C ASN A 1106 -6.29 -46.44 -6.16
N ALA A 1107 -5.55 -45.53 -5.51
CA ALA A 1107 -6.10 -44.52 -4.62
C ALA A 1107 -6.88 -43.42 -5.35
N LYS A 1108 -8.03 -43.03 -4.77
CA LYS A 1108 -8.93 -41.98 -5.30
C LYS A 1108 -8.51 -40.60 -4.80
N ILE A 1109 -9.17 -39.55 -5.31
CA ILE A 1109 -8.77 -38.15 -5.09
C ILE A 1109 -8.66 -37.82 -3.59
N LEU A 1110 -9.65 -38.18 -2.78
CA LEU A 1110 -9.63 -37.88 -1.33
C LEU A 1110 -8.49 -38.59 -0.59
N ASP A 1111 -8.24 -39.87 -0.89
CA ASP A 1111 -7.19 -40.65 -0.24
C ASP A 1111 -5.78 -40.11 -0.56
N ARG A 1112 -5.60 -39.52 -1.75
CA ARG A 1112 -4.31 -38.96 -2.19
C ARG A 1112 -3.85 -37.75 -1.36
N TYR A 1113 -4.79 -37.01 -0.78
CA TYR A 1113 -4.46 -35.84 0.05
C TYR A 1113 -4.29 -36.18 1.54
N LYS A 1114 -4.59 -37.40 1.99
CA LYS A 1114 -4.51 -37.77 3.42
C LYS A 1114 -3.15 -37.50 4.05
N ARG A 1115 -2.05 -37.71 3.32
CA ARG A 1115 -0.66 -37.51 3.79
C ARG A 1115 0.02 -36.27 3.21
N TYR A 1116 -0.75 -35.37 2.59
CA TYR A 1116 -0.18 -34.20 1.92
C TYR A 1116 0.26 -33.10 2.89
N ASN A 1117 -0.28 -33.08 4.12
CA ASN A 1117 0.04 -32.06 5.13
C ASN A 1117 1.08 -32.49 6.17
N ASN A 1118 1.59 -33.72 6.03
CA ASN A 1118 2.60 -34.29 6.91
C ASN A 1118 3.97 -33.61 6.69
N SER A 1119 4.87 -33.71 7.68
CA SER A 1119 6.08 -32.88 7.77
C SER A 1119 7.35 -33.56 7.27
N GLU A 1120 7.60 -34.84 7.60
CA GLU A 1120 8.81 -35.56 7.15
C GLU A 1120 8.80 -35.73 5.63
N GLY A 1121 9.78 -35.14 4.93
CA GLY A 1121 9.95 -35.26 3.47
C GLY A 1121 9.10 -34.31 2.62
N ASN A 1122 8.41 -33.35 3.23
CA ASN A 1122 7.50 -32.43 2.53
C ASN A 1122 8.21 -31.35 1.69
N SER A 1123 9.52 -31.21 1.88
CA SER A 1123 10.40 -30.23 1.24
C SER A 1123 11.58 -30.90 0.52
N SER A 1124 11.40 -32.17 0.12
CA SER A 1124 12.42 -32.99 -0.54
C SER A 1124 12.87 -32.43 -1.90
N VAL A 1125 14.17 -32.54 -2.18
CA VAL A 1125 14.74 -32.10 -3.46
C VAL A 1125 14.41 -33.11 -4.55
N VAL A 1126 13.83 -32.64 -5.67
CA VAL A 1126 13.37 -33.45 -6.81
C VAL A 1126 14.45 -34.43 -7.26
N SER A 1127 14.09 -35.71 -7.35
CA SER A 1127 14.89 -36.69 -8.11
C SER A 1127 14.60 -36.52 -9.61
N ASP A 1128 15.65 -36.44 -10.43
CA ASP A 1128 15.62 -36.19 -11.89
C ASP A 1128 14.73 -37.15 -12.72
N ASN A 1129 14.13 -38.17 -12.11
CA ASN A 1129 13.35 -39.22 -12.77
C ASN A 1129 11.82 -39.02 -12.74
N SER A 1130 11.29 -38.08 -11.95
CA SER A 1130 9.84 -37.79 -11.91
C SER A 1130 9.53 -36.55 -12.76
N GLY A 1131 8.58 -36.66 -13.70
CA GLY A 1131 8.21 -35.56 -14.61
C GLY A 1131 7.48 -34.39 -13.94
N TYR A 1132 7.27 -34.45 -12.62
CA TYR A 1132 6.58 -33.48 -11.78
C TYR A 1132 7.34 -33.33 -10.47
N SER A 1133 7.26 -32.17 -9.83
CA SER A 1133 7.85 -31.99 -8.50
C SER A 1133 6.95 -32.59 -7.43
N SER A 1134 7.55 -33.33 -6.50
CA SER A 1134 6.88 -34.00 -5.39
C SER A 1134 6.86 -33.20 -4.09
N GLN A 1135 7.39 -31.97 -4.02
CA GLN A 1135 7.42 -31.20 -2.77
C GLN A 1135 6.11 -30.42 -2.54
N SER A 1136 5.75 -30.25 -1.27
CA SER A 1136 4.63 -29.39 -0.82
C SER A 1136 5.10 -27.97 -0.53
N SER A 1137 6.23 -27.84 0.16
CA SER A 1137 6.82 -26.56 0.58
C SER A 1137 8.29 -26.48 0.17
N SER A 1138 8.87 -25.28 0.28
CA SER A 1138 10.32 -25.07 0.25
C SER A 1138 10.85 -24.48 1.56
N LEU A 1139 9.93 -24.12 2.46
CA LEU A 1139 10.19 -23.60 3.79
C LEU A 1139 10.23 -24.77 4.79
N PRO A 1140 11.14 -24.74 5.77
CA PRO A 1140 11.17 -25.73 6.83
C PRO A 1140 9.91 -25.63 7.70
N ASN A 1141 9.52 -26.75 8.31
CA ASN A 1141 8.51 -26.78 9.34
C ASN A 1141 9.10 -26.19 10.64
N VAL A 1142 8.39 -25.24 11.25
CA VAL A 1142 8.82 -24.49 12.43
C VAL A 1142 7.64 -24.24 13.36
N GLU A 1143 7.84 -24.39 14.67
CA GLU A 1143 6.89 -23.98 15.72
C GLU A 1143 6.97 -22.46 16.00
N ASP A 1144 6.78 -21.68 14.93
CA ASP A 1144 6.72 -20.20 14.89
C ASP A 1144 5.82 -19.85 13.70
N ILE A 1145 4.50 -19.81 13.95
CA ILE A 1145 3.49 -19.70 12.90
C ILE A 1145 3.33 -18.24 12.46
N ASN A 1146 3.48 -17.31 13.39
CA ASN A 1146 3.39 -15.88 13.13
C ASN A 1146 4.69 -15.26 12.57
N GLN A 1147 5.83 -15.98 12.63
CA GLN A 1147 7.17 -15.59 12.18
C GLN A 1147 7.80 -14.45 13.00
N ASP A 1148 7.53 -14.41 14.31
CA ASP A 1148 8.09 -13.43 15.25
C ASP A 1148 9.43 -13.88 15.87
N ASN A 1149 9.94 -15.03 15.44
CA ASN A 1149 11.15 -15.73 15.91
C ASN A 1149 11.08 -16.24 17.36
N THR A 1150 9.91 -16.19 18.00
CA THR A 1150 9.68 -16.70 19.36
C THR A 1150 8.68 -17.86 19.33
N LEU A 1151 8.69 -18.68 20.37
CA LEU A 1151 7.64 -19.69 20.60
C LEU A 1151 6.60 -19.12 21.55
N SER A 1152 5.41 -18.82 21.03
CA SER A 1152 4.27 -18.47 21.88
C SER A 1152 3.66 -19.72 22.53
N GLU A 1153 3.66 -19.78 23.85
CA GLU A 1153 3.03 -20.87 24.63
C GLU A 1153 1.73 -20.43 25.33
N ALA A 1154 1.28 -19.21 25.05
CA ALA A 1154 0.12 -18.60 25.70
C ALA A 1154 -1.19 -19.16 25.11
N GLU A 1155 -2.19 -19.31 25.97
CA GLU A 1155 -3.55 -19.76 25.61
C GLU A 1155 -4.56 -18.75 26.16
N ASN A 1156 -5.03 -17.88 25.28
CA ASN A 1156 -6.00 -16.84 25.57
C ASN A 1156 -6.85 -16.57 24.32
N TYR A 1157 -7.89 -17.37 24.15
CA TYR A 1157 -8.77 -17.33 22.98
C TYR A 1157 -10.25 -17.38 23.36
N TYR A 1158 -11.08 -16.94 22.41
CA TYR A 1158 -12.51 -17.18 22.41
C TYR A 1158 -12.82 -18.40 21.53
N GLU A 1159 -13.63 -19.32 22.05
CA GLU A 1159 -14.07 -20.51 21.34
C GLU A 1159 -15.50 -20.32 20.80
N TYR A 1160 -15.70 -20.64 19.52
CA TYR A 1160 -16.99 -20.60 18.84
C TYR A 1160 -17.35 -22.00 18.34
N GLU A 1161 -18.37 -22.62 18.95
CA GLU A 1161 -18.85 -23.96 18.61
C GLU A 1161 -19.93 -23.91 17.50
N ILE A 1162 -19.74 -24.69 16.44
CA ILE A 1162 -20.71 -24.95 15.37
C ILE A 1162 -21.10 -26.43 15.38
N ILE A 1163 -22.40 -26.70 15.58
CA ILE A 1163 -22.94 -28.05 15.62
C ILE A 1163 -23.30 -28.50 14.20
N LEU A 1164 -22.60 -29.53 13.70
CA LEU A 1164 -22.86 -30.13 12.40
C LEU A 1164 -23.81 -31.32 12.57
N SER A 1165 -25.01 -31.24 12.01
CA SER A 1165 -25.95 -32.37 12.00
C SER A 1165 -26.83 -32.33 10.75
N PRO A 1166 -27.36 -33.48 10.28
CA PRO A 1166 -28.28 -33.50 9.13
C PRO A 1166 -29.55 -32.64 9.30
N GLU A 1167 -29.93 -32.28 10.52
CA GLU A 1167 -31.08 -31.40 10.78
C GLU A 1167 -30.74 -29.90 10.65
N ASN A 1168 -29.45 -29.54 10.76
CA ASN A 1168 -28.96 -28.17 10.77
C ASN A 1168 -28.29 -27.74 9.45
N MET A 1169 -28.13 -28.66 8.49
CA MET A 1169 -27.61 -28.42 7.13
C MET A 1169 -28.78 -28.42 6.15
#